data_AF-A0A941GQZ9-F1
#
_entry.id   AF-A0A941GQZ9-F1
#
_cell.length_a   1.000
_cell.length_b   1.000
_cell.length_c   1.000
_cell.angle_alpha   90.00
_cell.angle_beta   90.00
_cell.angle_gamma   90.00
#
_symmetry.space_group_name_H-M   'P 1'
#
loop_
_entity.id
_entity.type
_entity.pdbx_description
1 polymer ?
#
loop_
_entity_poly.entity_id
_entity_poly.type
_entity_poly.pdbx_seq_one_letter_code
_entity_poly.pdbx_strand_id
1 'polypeptide(L)'
;MEGTKIMKNIFVWLFFVFIVVTGWLLTPVSFWKYIFFLRVPIVMGLLLILLPAIAEFLLPAMLKNLFVMRGVFQMAFTILGATVAGIAVTLVNLIIWENAPARFGVASLPAIPVFWDYGVAIALALPTTAAITDLSQEEMEGEKWQGIEKRWWGFFLGISLSLVFLFLFNWIYAWLTNQKFLSEVLSQLLVFVTKNAPEGYFNPGTGNIENAHVNAFVFFLSLLVVYGVIFKLYKPDLQQKKGKAAALTYVMLLIAIASLFLGSLTFYFDYFRVSVLFFWLLISFGMYWLFQVDHFFTLKPDQRQNKHHDPELQDWKKVINKRLENRGAYSTEKQQRTMVIVCASGGGIQAAGWTTQVLTGLQELLGESFTQAITLISAVSGGAVGTMYYLDRFESHGFPPHSQLENIFKSATEDGLDAVGWGLAYPDLWRMIGLPLFPSILTPEISDRGIALELNWQGEMEQPHHPKTLATWREQIFQGEIPIPIFNATLVEDGFRLLITPMTLGSSSDLKYFDFNSLYSNYDIDVVTAARLSATFPYVSPICRGNQGDPKYHIADGGFFDNSGFVTAVQWLNQWLNPKEELNIKRVLLLQINAFPPSSPTNQFSKNSGWLMTTLGPLLTVLQVRDSILNSRNLTEVELLQKQWQEVNVLEQICREQQIELEYFPIFFPSQEEAPAFYNQQGDYQPPLSWNLTTKEKNAIKDGWKAITNKETIQAIKNLWQRWEMD
;
A
#
# COMPACT_ATOMS: atom_id res chain seq x y z
N MET A 1 6.29 -49.46 -6.90
CA MET A 1 5.72 -48.64 -5.80
C MET A 1 4.89 -47.44 -6.31
N GLU A 2 5.19 -46.85 -7.47
CA GLU A 2 4.38 -45.75 -8.03
C GLU A 2 2.99 -46.18 -8.51
N GLY A 3 2.85 -47.32 -9.19
CA GLY A 3 1.57 -47.80 -9.71
C GLY A 3 0.49 -48.03 -8.63
N THR A 4 0.89 -48.53 -7.46
CA THR A 4 -0.01 -48.74 -6.30
C THR A 4 -0.47 -47.41 -5.68
N LYS A 5 0.38 -46.38 -5.70
CA LYS A 5 0.06 -45.03 -5.21
C LYS A 5 -0.91 -44.30 -6.14
N ILE A 6 -0.73 -44.44 -7.45
CA ILE A 6 -1.64 -43.90 -8.47
C ILE A 6 -3.02 -44.54 -8.34
N MET A 7 -3.07 -45.87 -8.23
CA MET A 7 -4.32 -46.60 -8.09
C MET A 7 -5.09 -46.20 -6.82
N LYS A 8 -4.39 -46.04 -5.68
CA LYS A 8 -4.99 -45.54 -4.43
C LYS A 8 -5.56 -44.13 -4.59
N ASN A 9 -4.85 -43.22 -5.26
CA ASN A 9 -5.33 -41.86 -5.50
C ASN A 9 -6.56 -41.83 -6.42
N ILE A 10 -6.60 -42.69 -7.45
CA ILE A 10 -7.77 -42.84 -8.31
C ILE A 10 -8.97 -43.34 -7.50
N PHE A 11 -8.80 -44.34 -6.63
CA PHE A 11 -9.88 -44.81 -5.76
C PHE A 11 -10.37 -43.73 -4.81
N VAL A 12 -9.48 -42.95 -4.20
CA VAL A 12 -9.86 -41.80 -3.33
C VAL A 12 -10.62 -40.74 -4.12
N TRP A 13 -10.18 -40.43 -5.34
CA TRP A 13 -10.87 -39.47 -6.21
C TRP A 13 -12.24 -39.96 -6.65
N LEU A 14 -12.35 -41.23 -7.09
CA LEU A 14 -13.63 -41.85 -7.44
C LEU A 14 -14.57 -41.90 -6.24
N PHE A 15 -14.05 -42.16 -5.03
CA PHE A 15 -14.83 -42.10 -3.81
C PHE A 15 -15.32 -40.68 -3.50
N PHE A 16 -14.46 -39.67 -3.66
CA PHE A 16 -14.85 -38.27 -3.51
C PHE A 16 -15.90 -37.84 -4.54
N VAL A 17 -15.71 -38.19 -5.82
CA VAL A 17 -16.70 -37.95 -6.88
C VAL A 17 -18.00 -38.67 -6.57
N PHE A 18 -17.94 -39.92 -6.10
CA PHE A 18 -19.12 -40.65 -5.66
C PHE A 18 -19.84 -39.94 -4.52
N ILE A 19 -19.13 -39.42 -3.51
CA ILE A 19 -19.72 -38.62 -2.42
C ILE A 19 -20.36 -37.34 -2.97
N VAL A 20 -19.67 -36.59 -3.83
CA VAL A 20 -20.17 -35.31 -4.38
C VAL A 20 -21.41 -35.55 -5.26
N VAL A 21 -21.35 -36.54 -6.15
CA VAL A 21 -22.47 -36.89 -7.04
C VAL A 21 -23.64 -37.45 -6.22
N THR A 22 -23.37 -38.33 -5.27
CA THR A 22 -24.41 -38.85 -4.37
C THR A 22 -25.02 -37.73 -3.54
N GLY A 23 -24.20 -36.83 -2.99
CA GLY A 23 -24.66 -35.64 -2.27
C GLY A 23 -25.48 -34.70 -3.15
N TRP A 24 -25.11 -34.52 -4.42
CA TRP A 24 -25.89 -33.77 -5.40
C TRP A 24 -27.26 -34.41 -5.65
N LEU A 25 -27.29 -35.73 -5.87
CA LEU A 25 -28.50 -36.49 -6.17
C LEU A 25 -29.45 -36.62 -4.96
N LEU A 26 -28.90 -36.71 -3.74
CA LEU A 26 -29.69 -36.81 -2.51
C LEU A 26 -30.19 -35.44 -2.01
N THR A 27 -29.47 -34.37 -2.35
CA THR A 27 -29.85 -33.01 -1.94
C THR A 27 -31.04 -32.51 -2.78
N PRO A 28 -32.13 -32.05 -2.16
CA PRO A 28 -33.29 -31.54 -2.88
C PRO A 28 -32.94 -30.41 -3.86
N VAL A 29 -33.58 -30.38 -5.03
CA VAL A 29 -33.39 -29.32 -6.03
C VAL A 29 -33.66 -27.92 -5.44
N SER A 30 -34.58 -27.81 -4.49
CA SER A 30 -34.87 -26.56 -3.79
C SER A 30 -33.64 -25.98 -3.10
N PHE A 31 -32.82 -26.82 -2.45
CA PHE A 31 -31.61 -26.40 -1.77
C PHE A 31 -30.61 -25.76 -2.74
N TRP A 32 -30.36 -26.39 -3.89
CA TRP A 32 -29.45 -25.86 -4.91
C TRP A 32 -29.94 -24.53 -5.51
N LYS A 33 -31.25 -24.39 -5.71
CA LYS A 33 -31.85 -23.12 -6.14
C LYS A 33 -31.60 -22.01 -5.11
N TYR A 34 -31.77 -22.30 -3.82
CA TYR A 34 -31.51 -21.33 -2.76
C TYR A 34 -30.02 -20.96 -2.65
N ILE A 35 -29.10 -21.91 -2.78
CA ILE A 35 -27.66 -21.60 -2.84
C ILE A 35 -27.35 -20.60 -3.94
N PHE A 36 -27.95 -20.77 -5.12
CA PHE A 36 -27.75 -19.85 -6.23
C PHE A 36 -28.21 -18.43 -5.88
N PHE A 37 -29.42 -18.25 -5.37
CA PHE A 37 -29.92 -16.92 -5.03
C PHE A 37 -29.19 -16.30 -3.83
N LEU A 38 -28.80 -17.12 -2.84
CA LEU A 38 -28.06 -16.69 -1.65
C LEU A 38 -26.55 -16.51 -1.86
N ARG A 39 -26.04 -16.66 -3.10
CA ARG A 39 -24.60 -16.61 -3.37
C ARG A 39 -23.92 -15.33 -2.89
N VAL A 40 -24.56 -14.17 -3.02
CA VAL A 40 -23.99 -12.87 -2.58
C VAL A 40 -23.85 -12.81 -1.07
N PRO A 41 -24.92 -12.98 -0.26
CA PRO A 41 -24.78 -12.96 1.19
C PRO A 41 -23.87 -14.10 1.71
N ILE A 42 -23.85 -15.27 1.06
CA ILE A 42 -22.91 -16.35 1.42
C ILE A 42 -21.46 -15.90 1.20
N VAL A 43 -21.12 -15.36 0.03
CA VAL A 43 -19.75 -14.92 -0.27
C VAL A 43 -19.32 -13.77 0.65
N MET A 44 -20.20 -12.79 0.90
CA MET A 44 -19.89 -11.67 1.81
C MET A 44 -19.77 -12.12 3.26
N GLY A 45 -20.62 -13.05 3.71
CA GLY A 45 -20.51 -13.64 5.05
C GLY A 45 -19.22 -14.44 5.22
N LEU A 46 -18.84 -15.26 4.22
CA LEU A 46 -17.55 -15.96 4.22
C LEU A 46 -16.38 -14.99 4.22
N LEU A 47 -16.46 -13.88 3.48
CA LEU A 47 -15.44 -12.84 3.50
C LEU A 47 -15.25 -12.26 4.90
N LEU A 48 -16.32 -11.92 5.63
CA LEU A 48 -16.24 -11.41 7.01
C LEU A 48 -15.61 -12.41 7.98
N ILE A 49 -15.90 -13.70 7.82
CA ILE A 49 -15.37 -14.77 8.67
C ILE A 49 -13.90 -15.07 8.36
N LEU A 50 -13.56 -15.13 7.07
CA LEU A 50 -12.24 -15.57 6.60
C LEU A 50 -11.21 -14.45 6.54
N LEU A 51 -11.63 -13.18 6.42
CA LEU A 51 -10.71 -12.05 6.28
C LEU A 51 -9.66 -11.99 7.41
N PRO A 52 -10.02 -12.16 8.71
CA PRO A 52 -9.02 -12.20 9.78
C PRO A 52 -8.03 -13.37 9.62
N ALA A 53 -8.51 -14.57 9.28
CA ALA A 53 -7.65 -15.73 9.08
C ALA A 53 -6.74 -15.58 7.84
N ILE A 54 -7.25 -14.96 6.77
CA ILE A 54 -6.44 -14.61 5.59
C ILE A 54 -5.37 -13.60 5.98
N ALA A 55 -5.73 -12.61 6.81
CA ALA A 55 -4.83 -11.58 7.28
C ALA A 55 -3.73 -12.09 8.20
N GLU A 56 -3.99 -13.14 8.98
CA GLU A 56 -3.02 -13.70 9.92
C GLU A 56 -2.15 -14.81 9.29
N PHE A 57 -2.76 -15.70 8.49
CA PHE A 57 -2.09 -16.92 8.04
C PHE A 57 -1.71 -16.94 6.56
N LEU A 58 -2.47 -16.25 5.68
CA LEU A 58 -2.26 -16.33 4.24
C LEU A 58 -1.43 -15.16 3.71
N LEU A 59 -1.75 -13.93 4.13
CA LEU A 59 -1.10 -12.70 3.67
C LEU A 59 -0.74 -11.77 4.85
N PRO A 60 0.01 -12.26 5.87
CA PRO A 60 0.35 -11.48 7.06
C PRO A 60 1.06 -10.17 6.75
N ALA A 61 2.00 -10.22 5.81
CA ALA A 61 2.76 -9.07 5.35
C ALA A 61 1.86 -7.90 4.86
N MET A 62 0.70 -8.18 4.26
CA MET A 62 -0.15 -7.15 3.65
C MET A 62 -1.32 -6.71 4.52
N LEU A 63 -1.86 -7.65 5.30
CA LEU A 63 -3.17 -7.51 5.93
C LEU A 63 -3.13 -7.57 7.45
N LYS A 64 -2.10 -8.13 8.09
CA LYS A 64 -2.08 -8.27 9.55
C LYS A 64 -2.18 -6.91 10.26
N ASN A 65 -1.37 -5.94 9.84
CA ASN A 65 -1.35 -4.60 10.42
C ASN A 65 -2.61 -3.77 10.07
N LEU A 66 -3.51 -4.27 9.21
CA LEU A 66 -4.85 -3.69 9.02
C LEU A 66 -5.72 -3.89 10.27
N PHE A 67 -5.49 -4.97 11.02
CA PHE A 67 -6.24 -5.33 12.23
C PHE A 67 -5.68 -4.71 13.51
N VAL A 68 -4.56 -3.99 13.44
CA VAL A 68 -3.92 -3.34 14.58
C VAL A 68 -4.47 -1.92 14.75
N MET A 69 -5.21 -1.69 15.84
CA MET A 69 -5.81 -0.42 16.20
C MET A 69 -4.91 0.35 17.17
N ARG A 70 -4.81 1.67 16.99
CA ARG A 70 -3.97 2.54 17.84
C ARG A 70 -4.76 3.43 18.79
N GLY A 71 -6.09 3.45 18.65
CA GLY A 71 -6.94 4.38 19.37
C GLY A 71 -8.31 3.81 19.70
N VAL A 72 -8.90 4.32 20.78
CA VAL A 72 -10.23 3.94 21.27
C VAL A 72 -11.29 4.08 20.17
N PHE A 73 -11.28 5.21 19.45
CA PHE A 73 -12.23 5.47 18.37
C PHE A 73 -11.99 4.59 17.14
N GLN A 74 -10.73 4.29 16.79
CA GLN A 74 -10.41 3.38 15.68
C GLN A 74 -10.99 2.00 15.91
N MET A 75 -10.81 1.45 17.11
CA MET A 75 -11.39 0.17 17.51
C MET A 75 -12.92 0.25 17.53
N ALA A 76 -13.50 1.27 18.16
CA ALA A 76 -14.95 1.40 18.29
C ALA A 76 -15.66 1.49 16.92
N PHE A 77 -15.13 2.31 15.98
CA PHE A 77 -15.70 2.43 14.64
C PHE A 77 -15.50 1.18 13.80
N THR A 78 -14.42 0.42 14.01
CA THR A 78 -14.20 -0.86 13.32
C THR A 78 -15.18 -1.93 13.78
N ILE A 79 -15.47 -2.01 15.09
CA ILE A 79 -16.49 -2.93 15.65
C ILE A 79 -17.88 -2.55 15.11
N LEU A 80 -18.20 -1.26 15.10
CA LEU A 80 -19.43 -0.75 14.50
C LEU A 80 -19.51 -1.15 13.01
N GLY A 81 -18.44 -0.92 12.25
CA GLY A 81 -18.36 -1.30 10.84
C GLY A 81 -18.59 -2.79 10.61
N ALA A 82 -17.91 -3.66 11.37
CA ALA A 82 -18.07 -5.11 11.27
C ALA A 82 -19.50 -5.55 11.59
N THR A 83 -20.13 -4.94 12.60
CA THR A 83 -21.53 -5.19 12.97
C THR A 83 -22.49 -4.75 11.85
N VAL A 84 -22.29 -3.55 11.31
CA VAL A 84 -23.07 -3.00 10.19
C VAL A 84 -22.93 -3.87 8.93
N ALA A 85 -21.72 -4.38 8.65
CA ALA A 85 -21.48 -5.31 7.55
C ALA A 85 -22.20 -6.65 7.77
N GLY A 86 -22.15 -7.20 8.98
CA GLY A 86 -22.89 -8.40 9.36
C GLY A 86 -24.41 -8.23 9.16
N ILE A 87 -24.97 -7.10 9.60
CA ILE A 87 -26.40 -6.79 9.42
C ILE A 87 -26.75 -6.62 7.93
N ALA A 88 -25.90 -5.96 7.14
CA ALA A 88 -26.11 -5.81 5.71
C ALA A 88 -26.22 -7.18 5.00
N VAL A 89 -25.36 -8.13 5.38
CA VAL A 89 -25.41 -9.50 4.85
C VAL A 89 -26.70 -10.23 5.27
N THR A 90 -27.11 -10.11 6.54
CA THR A 90 -28.32 -10.78 7.02
C THR A 90 -29.61 -10.19 6.43
N LEU A 91 -29.66 -8.88 6.20
CA LEU A 91 -30.80 -8.23 5.53
C LEU A 91 -31.00 -8.74 4.10
N VAL A 92 -29.93 -8.90 3.34
CA VAL A 92 -30.00 -9.47 1.98
C VAL A 92 -30.42 -10.94 2.03
N ASN A 93 -29.90 -11.70 2.98
CA ASN A 93 -30.34 -13.08 3.22
C ASN A 93 -31.84 -13.15 3.50
N LEU A 94 -32.37 -12.29 4.38
CA LEU A 94 -33.78 -12.23 4.75
C LEU A 94 -34.66 -11.89 3.54
N ILE A 95 -34.28 -10.89 2.73
CA ILE A 95 -34.98 -10.55 1.49
C ILE A 95 -35.14 -11.78 0.59
N ILE A 96 -34.06 -12.52 0.35
CA ILE A 96 -34.09 -13.69 -0.51
C ILE A 96 -34.88 -14.82 0.15
N TRP A 97 -34.71 -15.06 1.44
CA TRP A 97 -35.36 -16.14 2.18
C TRP A 97 -36.89 -16.03 2.11
N GLU A 98 -37.42 -14.84 2.39
CA GLU A 98 -38.86 -14.57 2.44
C GLU A 98 -39.48 -14.44 1.05
N ASN A 99 -38.77 -13.80 0.11
CA ASN A 99 -39.38 -13.35 -1.14
C ASN A 99 -39.00 -14.19 -2.37
N ALA A 100 -38.02 -15.09 -2.27
CA ALA A 100 -37.64 -15.97 -3.39
C ALA A 100 -38.80 -16.82 -3.94
N PRO A 101 -39.75 -17.35 -3.14
CA PRO A 101 -40.86 -18.14 -3.68
C PRO A 101 -41.72 -17.33 -4.66
N ALA A 102 -42.08 -16.10 -4.29
CA ALA A 102 -42.83 -15.20 -5.14
C ALA A 102 -41.99 -14.69 -6.33
N ARG A 103 -40.72 -14.34 -6.09
CA ARG A 103 -39.84 -13.76 -7.11
C ARG A 103 -39.39 -14.78 -8.16
N PHE A 104 -38.97 -15.97 -7.74
CA PHE A 104 -38.25 -16.93 -8.56
C PHE A 104 -38.98 -18.28 -8.73
N GLY A 105 -40.17 -18.44 -8.14
CA GLY A 105 -40.94 -19.68 -8.23
C GLY A 105 -40.25 -20.87 -7.55
N VAL A 106 -39.59 -20.63 -6.40
CA VAL A 106 -38.99 -21.68 -5.57
C VAL A 106 -39.90 -22.11 -4.43
N ALA A 107 -39.62 -23.25 -3.81
CA ALA A 107 -40.40 -23.74 -2.67
C ALA A 107 -40.22 -22.83 -1.46
N SER A 108 -41.29 -22.56 -0.70
CA SER A 108 -41.22 -21.79 0.54
C SER A 108 -40.41 -22.52 1.61
N LEU A 109 -39.50 -21.80 2.26
CA LEU A 109 -38.77 -22.29 3.43
C LEU A 109 -39.47 -21.89 4.73
N PRO A 110 -39.21 -22.59 5.85
CA PRO A 110 -39.72 -22.19 7.16
C PRO A 110 -39.28 -20.78 7.52
N ALA A 111 -40.18 -20.01 8.17
CA ALA A 111 -39.84 -18.69 8.67
C ALA A 111 -38.74 -18.80 9.75
N ILE A 112 -37.73 -17.93 9.65
CA ILE A 112 -36.68 -17.81 10.66
C ILE A 112 -37.12 -16.74 11.66
N PRO A 113 -37.10 -17.00 12.98
CA PRO A 113 -37.39 -15.97 13.97
C PRO A 113 -36.39 -14.82 13.89
N VAL A 114 -36.89 -13.57 13.91
CA VAL A 114 -36.10 -12.33 13.77
C VAL A 114 -34.89 -12.25 14.72
N PHE A 115 -34.97 -12.86 15.92
CA PHE A 115 -33.85 -12.91 16.86
C PHE A 115 -32.60 -13.60 16.26
N TRP A 116 -32.78 -14.61 15.41
CA TRP A 116 -31.67 -15.31 14.77
C TRP A 116 -30.92 -14.43 13.76
N ASP A 117 -31.57 -13.46 13.13
CA ASP A 117 -30.91 -12.54 12.18
C ASP A 117 -29.86 -11.68 12.89
N TYR A 118 -30.18 -11.19 14.09
CA TYR A 118 -29.22 -10.49 14.94
C TYR A 118 -28.11 -11.41 15.43
N GLY A 119 -28.46 -12.66 15.81
CA GLY A 119 -27.49 -13.67 16.21
C GLY A 119 -26.46 -13.98 15.10
N VAL A 120 -26.92 -14.12 13.86
CA VAL A 120 -26.04 -14.34 12.70
C VAL A 120 -25.20 -13.10 12.42
N ALA A 121 -25.76 -11.90 12.47
CA ALA A 121 -24.99 -10.67 12.26
C ALA A 121 -23.86 -10.51 13.30
N ILE A 122 -24.13 -10.82 14.57
CA ILE A 122 -23.10 -10.85 15.62
C ILE A 122 -22.05 -11.92 15.32
N ALA A 123 -22.47 -13.13 14.91
CA ALA A 123 -21.55 -14.21 14.56
C ALA A 123 -20.63 -13.83 13.39
N LEU A 124 -21.12 -13.06 12.41
CA LEU A 124 -20.32 -12.55 11.28
C LEU A 124 -19.33 -11.46 11.71
N ALA A 125 -19.68 -10.62 12.69
CA ALA A 125 -18.81 -9.56 13.19
C ALA A 125 -17.76 -10.05 14.20
N LEU A 126 -18.01 -11.18 14.86
CA LEU A 126 -17.19 -11.71 15.95
C LEU A 126 -15.73 -12.01 15.53
N PRO A 127 -15.43 -12.67 14.39
CA PRO A 127 -14.05 -12.95 13.99
C PRO A 127 -13.21 -11.68 13.84
N THR A 128 -13.78 -10.64 13.21
CA THR A 128 -13.10 -9.34 13.08
C THR A 128 -12.92 -8.68 14.44
N THR A 129 -13.94 -8.71 15.30
CA THR A 129 -13.88 -8.12 16.64
C THR A 129 -12.86 -8.82 17.54
N ALA A 130 -12.76 -10.14 17.47
CA ALA A 130 -11.77 -10.92 18.19
C ALA A 130 -10.36 -10.60 17.69
N ALA A 131 -10.14 -10.62 16.38
CA ALA A 131 -8.83 -10.35 15.78
C ALA A 131 -8.32 -8.95 16.11
N ILE A 132 -9.15 -7.89 16.00
CA ILE A 132 -8.68 -6.54 16.37
C ILE A 132 -8.42 -6.41 17.88
N THR A 133 -9.16 -7.14 18.72
CA THR A 133 -8.98 -7.07 20.18
C THR A 133 -7.68 -7.75 20.60
N ASP A 134 -7.34 -8.85 19.95
CA ASP A 134 -6.12 -9.62 20.18
C ASP A 134 -4.88 -8.91 19.59
N LEU A 135 -4.91 -8.57 18.30
CA LEU A 135 -3.78 -7.97 17.59
C LEU A 135 -3.47 -6.53 18.03
N SER A 136 -4.43 -5.80 18.59
CA SER A 136 -4.20 -4.44 19.11
C SER A 136 -3.75 -4.41 20.57
N GLN A 137 -3.55 -5.57 21.20
CA GLN A 137 -3.19 -5.67 22.61
C GLN A 137 -1.92 -4.87 22.91
N GLU A 138 -0.82 -5.15 22.21
CA GLU A 138 0.48 -4.51 22.47
C GLU A 138 0.46 -2.99 22.23
N GLU A 139 -0.28 -2.51 21.22
CA GLU A 139 -0.35 -1.06 20.90
C GLU A 139 -1.22 -0.26 21.88
N MET A 140 -2.15 -0.91 22.57
CA MET A 140 -3.11 -0.25 23.46
C MET A 140 -2.93 -0.61 24.94
N GLU A 141 -1.97 -1.50 25.26
CA GLU A 141 -1.59 -1.85 26.61
C GLU A 141 -0.73 -0.76 27.28
N GLY A 142 -0.88 -0.59 28.59
CA GLY A 142 -0.16 0.42 29.38
C GLY A 142 -0.78 1.81 29.40
N GLU A 143 -1.52 2.21 28.36
CA GLU A 143 -2.26 3.47 28.35
C GLU A 143 -3.65 3.31 29.00
N LYS A 144 -3.79 3.80 30.23
CA LYS A 144 -5.06 3.78 30.96
C LYS A 144 -5.86 5.04 30.67
N TRP A 145 -7.10 4.88 30.23
CA TRP A 145 -8.10 5.95 30.24
C TRP A 145 -9.04 5.71 31.41
N GLN A 146 -9.05 6.62 32.39
CA GLN A 146 -9.85 6.48 33.62
C GLN A 146 -9.60 5.15 34.37
N GLY A 147 -8.36 4.65 34.36
CA GLY A 147 -7.97 3.43 35.09
C GLY A 147 -8.22 2.10 34.38
N ILE A 148 -8.92 2.11 33.24
CA ILE A 148 -9.17 0.95 32.38
C ILE A 148 -8.28 1.04 31.13
N GLU A 149 -7.80 -0.09 30.62
CA GLU A 149 -7.03 -0.14 29.36
C GLU A 149 -7.86 0.45 28.21
N LYS A 150 -7.22 1.28 27.36
CA LYS A 150 -7.87 1.89 26.19
C LYS A 150 -8.54 0.85 25.29
N ARG A 151 -7.98 -0.35 25.17
CA ARG A 151 -8.55 -1.47 24.39
C ARG A 151 -9.97 -1.79 24.84
N TRP A 152 -10.19 -1.99 26.14
CA TRP A 152 -11.52 -2.33 26.66
C TRP A 152 -12.51 -1.18 26.50
N TRP A 153 -12.05 0.07 26.62
CA TRP A 153 -12.87 1.23 26.27
C TRP A 153 -13.29 1.22 24.80
N GLY A 154 -12.36 0.93 23.88
CA GLY A 154 -12.64 0.81 22.46
C GLY A 154 -13.68 -0.28 22.17
N PHE A 155 -13.51 -1.43 22.82
CA PHE A 155 -14.43 -2.56 22.75
C PHE A 155 -15.85 -2.21 23.24
N PHE A 156 -15.99 -1.71 24.48
CA PHE A 156 -17.29 -1.37 25.05
C PHE A 156 -17.96 -0.19 24.33
N LEU A 157 -17.17 0.80 23.90
CA LEU A 157 -17.67 1.91 23.09
C LEU A 157 -18.17 1.40 21.74
N GLY A 158 -17.45 0.49 21.07
CA GLY A 158 -17.86 -0.11 19.81
C GLY A 158 -19.18 -0.88 19.91
N ILE A 159 -19.35 -1.69 20.97
CA ILE A 159 -20.62 -2.37 21.25
C ILE A 159 -21.73 -1.35 21.51
N SER A 160 -21.46 -0.33 22.33
CA SER A 160 -22.45 0.71 22.67
C SER A 160 -22.89 1.49 21.43
N LEU A 161 -21.95 1.89 20.57
CA LEU A 161 -22.23 2.56 19.30
C LEU A 161 -23.03 1.66 18.35
N SER A 162 -22.76 0.36 18.33
CA SER A 162 -23.52 -0.61 17.53
C SER A 162 -24.97 -0.75 18.00
N LEU A 163 -25.20 -0.80 19.32
CA LEU A 163 -26.54 -0.81 19.91
C LEU A 163 -27.29 0.51 19.65
N VAL A 164 -26.61 1.64 19.77
CA VAL A 164 -27.18 2.96 19.44
C VAL A 164 -27.53 3.04 17.96
N PHE A 165 -26.66 2.56 17.06
CA PHE A 165 -26.93 2.50 15.64
C PHE A 165 -28.17 1.64 15.33
N LEU A 166 -28.29 0.46 15.94
CA LEU A 166 -29.48 -0.40 15.80
C LEU A 166 -30.76 0.27 16.33
N PHE A 167 -30.68 0.94 17.47
CA PHE A 167 -31.80 1.70 18.03
C PHE A 167 -32.23 2.83 17.10
N LEU A 168 -31.27 3.64 16.62
CA LEU A 168 -31.53 4.73 15.68
C LEU A 168 -32.09 4.22 14.36
N PHE A 169 -31.55 3.12 13.83
CA PHE A 169 -32.06 2.46 12.63
C PHE A 169 -33.53 2.04 12.82
N ASN A 170 -33.85 1.34 13.91
CA ASN A 170 -35.22 0.91 14.20
C ASN A 170 -36.17 2.11 14.38
N TRP A 171 -35.69 3.18 15.00
CA TRP A 171 -36.46 4.42 15.16
C TRP A 171 -36.71 5.11 13.81
N ILE A 172 -35.68 5.23 12.96
CA ILE A 172 -35.79 5.78 11.60
C ILE A 172 -36.74 4.92 10.76
N TYR A 173 -36.66 3.60 10.87
CA TYR A 173 -37.56 2.67 10.20
C TYR A 173 -39.02 2.89 10.63
N ALA A 174 -39.29 2.93 11.93
CA ALA A 174 -40.63 3.21 12.46
C ALA A 174 -41.15 4.58 12.02
N TRP A 175 -40.27 5.59 11.95
CA TRP A 175 -40.64 6.91 11.46
C TRP A 175 -40.95 6.92 9.96
N LEU A 176 -40.08 6.33 9.12
CA LEU A 176 -40.23 6.30 7.66
C LEU A 176 -41.43 5.46 7.22
N THR A 177 -41.68 4.32 7.86
CA THR A 177 -42.84 3.46 7.53
C THR A 177 -44.18 4.09 7.87
N ASN A 178 -44.22 5.04 8.81
CA ASN A 178 -45.42 5.83 9.11
C ASN A 178 -45.70 6.93 8.07
N GLN A 179 -44.76 7.24 7.17
CA GLN A 179 -44.94 8.27 6.14
C GLN A 179 -45.59 7.71 4.88
N LYS A 180 -46.91 7.92 4.73
CA LYS A 180 -47.70 7.46 3.56
C LYS A 180 -47.16 7.95 2.21
N PHE A 181 -46.67 9.19 2.17
CA PHE A 181 -46.09 9.75 0.94
C PHE A 181 -44.87 8.96 0.46
N LEU A 182 -43.98 8.57 1.37
CA LEU A 182 -42.76 7.83 1.05
C LEU A 182 -43.07 6.42 0.56
N SER A 183 -44.02 5.73 1.19
CA SER A 183 -44.43 4.40 0.74
C SER A 183 -45.11 4.43 -0.63
N GLU A 184 -45.91 5.45 -0.94
CA GLU A 184 -46.49 5.64 -2.28
C GLU A 184 -45.43 5.90 -3.34
N VAL A 185 -44.48 6.82 -3.09
CA VAL A 185 -43.39 7.12 -4.01
C VAL A 185 -42.51 5.89 -4.24
N LEU A 186 -42.13 5.18 -3.18
CA LEU A 186 -41.32 3.97 -3.28
C LEU A 186 -42.05 2.87 -4.05
N SER A 187 -43.37 2.73 -3.86
CA SER A 187 -44.19 1.75 -4.58
C SER A 187 -44.23 2.06 -6.08
N GLN A 188 -44.47 3.31 -6.45
CA GLN A 188 -44.47 3.75 -7.85
C GLN A 188 -43.11 3.53 -8.51
N LEU A 189 -42.03 3.88 -7.81
CA LEU A 189 -40.66 3.68 -8.30
C LEU A 189 -40.35 2.19 -8.47
N LEU A 190 -40.75 1.33 -7.54
CA LEU A 190 -40.54 -0.11 -7.64
C LEU A 190 -41.32 -0.71 -8.82
N VAL A 191 -42.58 -0.36 -9.02
CA VAL A 191 -43.38 -0.83 -10.17
C VAL A 191 -42.73 -0.40 -11.49
N PHE A 192 -42.27 0.86 -11.56
CA PHE A 192 -41.57 1.39 -12.72
C PHE A 192 -40.25 0.64 -12.99
N VAL A 193 -39.39 0.51 -11.99
CA VAL A 193 -38.08 -0.14 -12.11
C VAL A 193 -38.22 -1.63 -12.42
N THR A 194 -39.21 -2.30 -11.84
CA THR A 194 -39.49 -3.73 -12.10
C THR A 194 -40.17 -4.01 -13.43
N LYS A 195 -40.44 -2.99 -14.26
CA LYS A 195 -41.11 -3.15 -15.57
C LYS A 195 -42.43 -3.92 -15.46
N ASN A 196 -43.23 -3.62 -14.42
CA ASN A 196 -44.47 -4.32 -14.10
C ASN A 196 -44.33 -5.82 -13.74
N ALA A 197 -43.15 -6.25 -13.27
CA ALA A 197 -42.92 -7.55 -12.64
C ALA A 197 -42.63 -7.38 -11.13
N PRO A 198 -43.62 -6.99 -10.31
CA PRO A 198 -43.45 -6.63 -8.90
C PRO A 198 -43.34 -7.85 -7.97
N GLU A 199 -43.34 -9.08 -8.49
CA GLU A 199 -43.37 -10.28 -7.66
C GLU A 199 -42.16 -10.31 -6.71
N GLY A 200 -42.40 -10.65 -5.44
CA GLY A 200 -41.39 -10.65 -4.39
C GLY A 200 -41.05 -9.28 -3.79
N TYR A 201 -41.50 -8.17 -4.38
CA TYR A 201 -41.35 -6.83 -3.76
C TYR A 201 -42.58 -6.40 -2.97
N PHE A 202 -43.76 -6.92 -3.34
CA PHE A 202 -45.03 -6.59 -2.71
C PHE A 202 -45.69 -7.83 -2.12
N ASN A 203 -46.34 -7.64 -0.99
CA ASN A 203 -47.09 -8.67 -0.33
C ASN A 203 -48.40 -8.94 -1.09
N PRO A 204 -48.67 -10.19 -1.55
CA PRO A 204 -49.85 -10.51 -2.33
C PRO A 204 -51.18 -10.25 -1.60
N GLY A 205 -51.19 -10.27 -0.27
CA GLY A 205 -52.41 -10.10 0.54
C GLY A 205 -52.72 -8.64 0.88
N THR A 206 -51.69 -7.82 1.12
CA THR A 206 -51.89 -6.42 1.54
C THR A 206 -51.63 -5.40 0.42
N GLY A 207 -50.93 -5.79 -0.65
CA GLY A 207 -50.51 -4.87 -1.72
C GLY A 207 -49.42 -3.88 -1.30
N ASN A 208 -48.93 -3.95 -0.06
CA ASN A 208 -47.83 -3.13 0.45
C ASN A 208 -46.47 -3.73 0.09
N ILE A 209 -45.42 -2.92 0.10
CA ILE A 209 -44.04 -3.38 -0.07
C ILE A 209 -43.68 -4.33 1.09
N GLU A 210 -42.98 -5.41 0.77
CA GLU A 210 -42.52 -6.37 1.77
C GLU A 210 -41.54 -5.73 2.76
N ASN A 211 -41.73 -6.03 4.05
CA ASN A 211 -41.00 -5.37 5.15
C ASN A 211 -39.49 -5.52 5.01
N ALA A 212 -39.00 -6.67 4.51
CA ALA A 212 -37.58 -6.91 4.29
C ALA A 212 -36.94 -5.92 3.31
N HIS A 213 -37.64 -5.56 2.22
CA HIS A 213 -37.17 -4.56 1.26
C HIS A 213 -37.16 -3.16 1.85
N VAL A 214 -38.19 -2.80 2.62
CA VAL A 214 -38.25 -1.51 3.32
C VAL A 214 -37.13 -1.40 4.36
N ASN A 215 -36.91 -2.45 5.16
CA ASN A 215 -35.81 -2.53 6.12
C ASN A 215 -34.45 -2.30 5.46
N ALA A 216 -34.17 -3.03 4.37
CA ALA A 216 -32.90 -2.89 3.65
C ALA A 216 -32.72 -1.50 3.02
N PHE A 217 -33.79 -0.90 2.49
CA PHE A 217 -33.74 0.44 1.92
C PHE A 217 -33.46 1.51 3.00
N VAL A 218 -34.17 1.46 4.13
CA VAL A 218 -33.93 2.37 5.26
C VAL A 218 -32.50 2.19 5.79
N PHE A 219 -32.06 0.95 5.93
CA PHE A 219 -30.72 0.64 6.40
C PHE A 219 -29.65 1.20 5.46
N PHE A 220 -29.86 1.04 4.14
CA PHE A 220 -28.98 1.60 3.12
C PHE A 220 -28.92 3.14 3.20
N LEU A 221 -30.05 3.82 3.41
CA LEU A 221 -30.06 5.28 3.60
C LEU A 221 -29.31 5.69 4.88
N SER A 222 -29.53 4.99 5.99
CA SER A 222 -28.77 5.23 7.23
C SER A 222 -27.27 5.01 7.03
N LEU A 223 -26.90 3.98 6.27
CA LEU A 223 -25.52 3.68 5.92
C LEU A 223 -24.89 4.77 5.04
N LEU A 224 -25.62 5.32 4.08
CA LEU A 224 -25.15 6.43 3.24
C LEU A 224 -24.91 7.71 4.07
N VAL A 225 -25.75 7.97 5.09
CA VAL A 225 -25.52 9.08 6.02
C VAL A 225 -24.24 8.86 6.81
N VAL A 226 -24.03 7.66 7.37
CA VAL A 226 -22.79 7.30 8.09
C VAL A 226 -21.57 7.43 7.16
N TYR A 227 -21.67 6.93 5.94
CA TYR A 227 -20.62 7.04 4.91
C TYR A 227 -20.28 8.50 4.60
N GLY A 228 -21.28 9.38 4.43
CA GLY A 228 -21.07 10.81 4.21
C GLY A 228 -20.52 11.57 5.43
N VAL A 229 -20.86 11.14 6.65
CA VAL A 229 -20.29 11.69 7.88
C VAL A 229 -18.82 11.29 8.02
N ILE A 230 -18.49 10.01 7.84
CA ILE A 230 -17.10 9.52 7.89
C ILE A 230 -16.26 10.22 6.82
N PHE A 231 -16.79 10.38 5.60
CA PHE A 231 -16.15 11.14 4.53
C PHE A 231 -15.65 12.52 5.00
N LYS A 232 -16.54 13.32 5.61
CA LYS A 232 -16.25 14.70 6.03
C LYS A 232 -15.32 14.77 7.25
N LEU A 233 -15.55 13.88 8.22
CA LEU A 233 -14.79 13.85 9.48
C LEU A 233 -13.35 13.36 9.30
N TYR A 234 -13.14 12.43 8.36
CA TYR A 234 -11.86 11.73 8.21
C TYR A 234 -11.16 11.99 6.87
N LYS A 235 -11.60 13.01 6.10
CA LYS A 235 -10.87 13.47 4.91
C LYS A 235 -9.42 13.80 5.29
N PRO A 236 -8.41 13.19 4.62
CA PRO A 236 -7.00 13.50 4.84
C PRO A 236 -6.73 15.00 4.70
N ASP A 237 -5.92 15.54 5.61
CA ASP A 237 -5.44 16.93 5.55
C ASP A 237 -3.96 17.02 5.95
N LEU A 238 -3.33 18.15 5.57
CA LEU A 238 -1.91 18.42 5.81
C LEU A 238 -1.54 18.63 7.28
N GLN A 239 -2.50 19.02 8.12
CA GLN A 239 -2.27 19.34 9.53
C GLN A 239 -2.48 18.13 10.45
N GLN A 240 -2.99 17.02 9.92
CA GLN A 240 -3.39 15.82 10.65
C GLN A 240 -4.22 16.12 11.90
N LYS A 241 -4.96 17.24 11.90
CA LYS A 241 -5.73 17.72 13.07
C LYS A 241 -6.96 16.86 13.35
N LYS A 242 -7.47 16.19 12.31
CA LYS A 242 -8.57 15.24 12.41
C LYS A 242 -7.97 13.89 12.78
N GLY A 243 -8.54 13.22 13.78
CA GLY A 243 -8.14 11.84 14.09
C GLY A 243 -8.28 10.96 12.84
N LYS A 244 -7.49 9.88 12.73
CA LYS A 244 -7.55 8.94 11.59
C LYS A 244 -8.54 7.80 11.92
N ALA A 245 -9.45 7.47 11.02
CA ALA A 245 -10.23 6.23 11.12
C ALA A 245 -9.38 5.09 10.56
N ALA A 246 -9.43 3.92 11.21
CA ALA A 246 -8.64 2.78 10.79
C ALA A 246 -9.01 2.35 9.36
N ALA A 247 -8.01 1.98 8.56
CA ALA A 247 -8.21 1.42 7.23
C ALA A 247 -9.27 0.29 7.20
N LEU A 248 -9.32 -0.56 8.24
CA LEU A 248 -10.29 -1.65 8.38
C LEU A 248 -11.74 -1.15 8.53
N THR A 249 -11.97 0.02 9.14
CA THR A 249 -13.30 0.64 9.21
C THR A 249 -13.85 0.88 7.80
N TYR A 250 -13.02 1.39 6.89
CA TYR A 250 -13.40 1.61 5.50
C TYR A 250 -13.67 0.30 4.75
N VAL A 251 -12.86 -0.74 4.98
CA VAL A 251 -13.09 -2.07 4.41
C VAL A 251 -14.43 -2.63 4.87
N MET A 252 -14.75 -2.55 6.16
CA MET A 252 -16.05 -3.01 6.69
C MET A 252 -17.23 -2.23 6.09
N LEU A 253 -17.08 -0.91 5.96
CA LEU A 253 -18.09 -0.05 5.33
C LEU A 253 -18.32 -0.43 3.86
N LEU A 254 -17.25 -0.70 3.11
CA LEU A 254 -17.32 -1.16 1.74
C LEU A 254 -17.99 -2.53 1.62
N ILE A 255 -17.70 -3.48 2.51
CA ILE A 255 -18.38 -4.78 2.56
C ILE A 255 -19.88 -4.59 2.81
N ALA A 256 -20.27 -3.70 3.73
CA ALA A 256 -21.67 -3.41 4.02
C ALA A 256 -22.40 -2.84 2.79
N ILE A 257 -21.81 -1.83 2.14
CA ILE A 257 -22.35 -1.20 0.92
C ILE A 257 -22.44 -2.23 -0.21
N ALA A 258 -21.36 -2.97 -0.46
CA ALA A 258 -21.31 -3.98 -1.52
C ALA A 258 -22.33 -5.10 -1.29
N SER A 259 -22.54 -5.53 -0.04
CA SER A 259 -23.53 -6.55 0.31
C SER A 259 -24.94 -6.11 -0.09
N LEU A 260 -25.37 -4.92 0.34
CA LEU A 260 -26.69 -4.38 0.02
C LEU A 260 -26.86 -4.10 -1.47
N PHE A 261 -25.84 -3.50 -2.09
CA PHE A 261 -25.88 -3.11 -3.50
C PHE A 261 -25.91 -4.34 -4.41
N LEU A 262 -24.94 -5.25 -4.30
CA LEU A 262 -24.87 -6.46 -5.11
C LEU A 262 -26.03 -7.41 -4.78
N GLY A 263 -26.47 -7.48 -3.52
CA GLY A 263 -27.65 -8.24 -3.11
C GLY A 263 -28.93 -7.73 -3.78
N SER A 264 -29.14 -6.42 -3.78
CA SER A 264 -30.30 -5.80 -4.45
C SER A 264 -30.26 -5.99 -5.96
N LEU A 265 -29.08 -5.82 -6.58
CA LEU A 265 -28.90 -6.03 -8.02
C LEU A 265 -29.16 -7.48 -8.41
N THR A 266 -28.67 -8.45 -7.64
CA THR A 266 -28.89 -9.88 -7.95
C THR A 266 -30.35 -10.26 -7.78
N PHE A 267 -31.03 -9.81 -6.72
CA PHE A 267 -32.47 -10.03 -6.57
C PHE A 267 -33.29 -9.47 -7.74
N TYR A 268 -32.89 -8.31 -8.28
CA TYR A 268 -33.52 -7.72 -9.45
C TYR A 268 -33.21 -8.48 -10.75
N PHE A 269 -31.93 -8.66 -11.08
CA PHE A 269 -31.48 -9.17 -12.38
C PHE A 269 -31.61 -10.68 -12.54
N ASP A 270 -31.56 -11.45 -11.45
CA ASP A 270 -31.72 -12.91 -11.52
C ASP A 270 -33.12 -13.30 -11.99
N TYR A 271 -34.13 -12.46 -11.73
CA TYR A 271 -35.49 -12.63 -12.25
C TYR A 271 -35.49 -12.66 -13.78
N PHE A 272 -34.72 -11.75 -14.38
CA PHE A 272 -34.53 -11.67 -15.83
C PHE A 272 -33.46 -12.62 -16.35
N ARG A 273 -32.84 -13.44 -15.47
CA ARG A 273 -31.72 -14.33 -15.78
C ARG A 273 -30.51 -13.59 -16.35
N VAL A 274 -30.31 -12.35 -15.92
CA VAL A 274 -29.18 -11.51 -16.32
C VAL A 274 -28.09 -11.59 -15.25
N SER A 275 -26.86 -11.89 -15.65
CA SER A 275 -25.73 -11.90 -14.73
C SER A 275 -25.33 -10.48 -14.34
N VAL A 276 -25.43 -10.15 -13.06
CA VAL A 276 -24.97 -8.85 -12.50
C VAL A 276 -23.49 -8.63 -12.78
N LEU A 277 -22.67 -9.66 -12.68
CA LEU A 277 -21.24 -9.56 -12.95
C LEU A 277 -20.96 -9.18 -14.40
N PHE A 278 -21.66 -9.80 -15.35
CA PHE A 278 -21.48 -9.48 -16.78
C PHE A 278 -21.88 -8.04 -17.08
N PHE A 279 -23.01 -7.59 -16.56
CA PHE A 279 -23.47 -6.21 -16.74
C PHE A 279 -22.51 -5.21 -16.06
N TRP A 280 -21.97 -5.57 -14.89
CA TRP A 280 -20.98 -4.75 -14.21
C TRP A 280 -19.70 -4.58 -15.02
N LEU A 281 -19.19 -5.67 -15.59
CA LEU A 281 -18.02 -5.62 -16.48
C LEU A 281 -18.30 -4.77 -17.72
N LEU A 282 -19.51 -4.86 -18.27
CA LEU A 282 -19.92 -4.04 -19.42
C LEU A 282 -20.00 -2.55 -19.06
N ILE A 283 -20.60 -2.20 -17.91
CA ILE A 283 -20.61 -0.81 -17.42
C ILE A 283 -19.18 -0.35 -17.20
N SER A 284 -18.38 -1.10 -16.43
CA SER A 284 -17.00 -0.73 -16.12
C SER A 284 -16.18 -0.50 -17.41
N PHE A 285 -16.30 -1.39 -18.39
CA PHE A 285 -15.69 -1.24 -19.71
C PHE A 285 -16.20 0.00 -20.45
N GLY A 286 -17.52 0.21 -20.50
CA GLY A 286 -18.13 1.38 -21.15
C GLY A 286 -17.72 2.69 -20.50
N MET A 287 -17.61 2.71 -19.17
CA MET A 287 -17.16 3.87 -18.41
C MET A 287 -15.68 4.16 -18.64
N TYR A 288 -14.83 3.13 -18.69
CA TYR A 288 -13.44 3.28 -19.08
C TYR A 288 -13.32 3.86 -20.50
N TRP A 289 -14.09 3.32 -21.45
CA TRP A 289 -14.07 3.76 -22.85
C TRP A 289 -14.58 5.19 -23.04
N LEU A 290 -15.64 5.59 -22.33
CA LEU A 290 -16.26 6.92 -22.45
C LEU A 290 -15.49 8.01 -21.69
N PHE A 291 -14.99 7.70 -20.50
CA PHE A 291 -14.43 8.70 -19.57
C PHE A 291 -12.91 8.60 -19.39
N GLN A 292 -12.25 7.63 -20.04
CA GLN A 292 -10.82 7.39 -19.93
C GLN A 292 -10.37 7.38 -18.46
N VAL A 293 -11.09 6.58 -17.66
CA VAL A 293 -10.88 6.51 -16.21
C VAL A 293 -9.46 6.03 -15.95
N ASP A 294 -8.67 6.91 -15.32
CA ASP A 294 -7.26 6.69 -15.05
C ASP A 294 -6.86 7.36 -13.73
N HIS A 295 -5.66 7.06 -13.27
CA HIS A 295 -5.03 7.65 -12.10
C HIS A 295 -3.90 8.58 -12.52
N PHE A 296 -3.78 9.69 -11.80
CA PHE A 296 -2.94 10.80 -12.24
C PHE A 296 -2.06 11.33 -11.13
N PHE A 297 -0.82 11.67 -11.48
CA PHE A 297 0.02 12.53 -10.66
C PHE A 297 0.09 13.94 -11.25
N THR A 298 0.33 14.92 -10.38
CA THR A 298 0.29 16.34 -10.76
C THR A 298 1.63 16.80 -11.31
N LEU A 299 1.68 17.12 -12.60
CA LEU A 299 2.77 17.90 -13.18
C LEU A 299 2.51 19.40 -12.98
N LYS A 300 3.53 20.13 -12.53
CA LYS A 300 3.50 21.59 -12.37
C LYS A 300 4.36 22.21 -13.47
N PRO A 301 3.92 23.26 -14.17
CA PRO A 301 4.80 23.95 -15.12
C PRO A 301 6.08 24.43 -14.43
N ASP A 302 7.24 24.10 -15.00
CA ASP A 302 8.54 24.58 -14.54
C ASP A 302 8.88 25.91 -15.25
N GLN A 303 9.61 26.80 -14.57
CA GLN A 303 10.13 28.01 -15.20
C GLN A 303 11.20 27.67 -16.25
N ARG A 304 11.96 26.58 -16.02
CA ARG A 304 12.94 26.07 -16.99
C ARG A 304 12.22 25.21 -18.02
N GLN A 305 12.32 25.62 -19.29
CA GLN A 305 11.82 24.84 -20.43
C GLN A 305 12.93 23.99 -21.04
N ASN A 306 12.58 22.86 -21.64
CA ASN A 306 13.50 21.95 -22.32
C ASN A 306 14.68 21.50 -21.44
N LYS A 307 14.39 21.13 -20.19
CA LYS A 307 15.40 20.69 -19.20
C LYS A 307 16.38 19.63 -19.70
N HIS A 308 15.94 18.76 -20.62
CA HIS A 308 16.81 17.79 -21.28
C HIS A 308 18.08 18.40 -21.89
N HIS A 309 18.03 19.66 -22.35
CA HIS A 309 19.15 20.38 -22.98
C HIS A 309 19.72 21.49 -22.09
N ASP A 310 19.32 21.58 -20.83
CA ASP A 310 19.84 22.60 -19.91
C ASP A 310 21.25 22.21 -19.45
N PRO A 311 22.29 22.97 -19.85
CA PRO A 311 23.66 22.63 -19.52
C PRO A 311 23.93 22.68 -18.02
N GLU A 312 23.19 23.49 -17.25
CA GLU A 312 23.36 23.55 -15.80
C GLU A 312 22.85 22.29 -15.10
N LEU A 313 21.80 21.67 -15.63
CA LEU A 313 21.27 20.40 -15.11
C LEU A 313 22.14 19.20 -15.48
N GLN A 314 23.01 19.36 -16.47
CA GLN A 314 23.97 18.34 -16.91
C GLN A 314 25.37 18.55 -16.30
N ASP A 315 25.62 19.67 -15.62
CA ASP A 315 26.90 19.97 -14.97
C ASP A 315 27.00 19.31 -13.58
N TRP A 316 27.03 17.98 -13.57
CA TRP A 316 27.21 17.22 -12.33
C TRP A 316 28.59 17.47 -11.71
N LYS A 317 29.62 17.75 -12.52
CA LYS A 317 30.97 18.06 -12.03
C LYS A 317 30.95 19.23 -11.07
N LYS A 318 30.29 20.34 -11.43
CA LYS A 318 30.13 21.51 -10.56
C LYS A 318 29.40 21.17 -9.26
N VAL A 319 28.31 20.42 -9.34
CA VAL A 319 27.49 20.05 -8.18
C VAL A 319 28.26 19.13 -7.22
N ILE A 320 28.92 18.10 -7.75
CA ILE A 320 29.75 17.18 -6.95
C ILE A 320 30.88 17.95 -6.26
N ASN A 321 31.57 18.82 -7.00
CA ASN A 321 32.61 19.67 -6.41
C ASN A 321 32.05 20.54 -5.28
N LYS A 322 30.88 21.16 -5.48
CA LYS A 322 30.26 22.01 -4.47
C LYS A 322 29.87 21.24 -3.21
N ARG A 323 29.30 20.04 -3.37
CA ARG A 323 28.97 19.15 -2.25
C ARG A 323 30.22 18.77 -1.45
N LEU A 324 31.29 18.40 -2.14
CA LEU A 324 32.56 18.02 -1.51
C LEU A 324 33.33 19.22 -0.93
N GLU A 325 33.09 20.43 -1.41
CA GLU A 325 33.62 21.68 -0.84
C GLU A 325 32.96 22.05 0.49
N ASN A 326 31.67 21.74 0.69
CA ASN A 326 30.99 22.03 1.96
C ASN A 326 31.60 21.23 3.14
N ARG A 327 32.22 20.07 2.88
CA ARG A 327 33.09 19.36 3.84
C ARG A 327 34.32 20.19 4.26
N GLY A 328 34.83 21.02 3.36
CA GLY A 328 36.07 21.79 3.50
C GLY A 328 35.94 23.10 4.28
N ALA A 329 34.75 23.55 4.67
CA ALA A 329 34.58 24.76 5.48
C ALA A 329 35.20 24.66 6.89
N TYR A 330 35.52 23.43 7.34
CA TYR A 330 36.12 23.14 8.65
C TYR A 330 37.47 22.39 8.60
N SER A 331 38.09 22.20 7.42
CA SER A 331 39.37 21.50 7.30
C SER A 331 40.40 22.31 6.49
N THR A 332 41.55 22.57 7.12
CA THR A 332 42.63 23.44 6.63
C THR A 332 43.58 22.78 5.63
N GLU A 333 43.41 21.51 5.28
CA GLU A 333 44.25 20.85 4.29
C GLU A 333 43.43 20.18 3.20
N LYS A 334 43.94 20.21 1.96
CA LYS A 334 43.44 19.54 0.75
C LYS A 334 43.52 17.99 0.87
N GLN A 335 43.09 17.44 1.99
CA GLN A 335 43.07 16.00 2.28
C GLN A 335 41.87 15.37 1.55
N GLN A 336 42.19 14.73 0.44
CA GLN A 336 41.45 13.71 -0.31
C GLN A 336 39.90 13.79 -0.32
N ARG A 337 39.37 14.09 -1.51
CA ARG A 337 37.92 14.15 -1.78
C ARG A 337 37.31 12.74 -1.75
N THR A 338 36.72 12.39 -0.61
CA THR A 338 35.93 11.17 -0.39
C THR A 338 34.50 11.38 -0.86
N MET A 339 34.00 10.46 -1.69
CA MET A 339 32.63 10.42 -2.18
C MET A 339 31.90 9.24 -1.53
N VAL A 340 30.73 9.50 -0.93
CA VAL A 340 29.85 8.43 -0.43
C VAL A 340 28.62 8.32 -1.33
N ILE A 341 28.33 7.11 -1.78
CA ILE A 341 27.16 6.75 -2.58
C ILE A 341 26.31 5.79 -1.78
N VAL A 342 25.02 6.09 -1.64
CA VAL A 342 24.07 5.25 -0.91
C VAL A 342 23.08 4.65 -1.88
N CYS A 343 22.89 3.34 -1.81
CA CYS A 343 21.80 2.61 -2.46
C CYS A 343 20.80 2.21 -1.37
N ALA A 344 19.55 2.69 -1.46
CA ALA A 344 18.51 2.41 -0.47
C ALA A 344 17.42 1.53 -1.08
N SER A 345 17.32 0.29 -0.62
CA SER A 345 16.42 -0.71 -1.20
C SER A 345 14.94 -0.42 -0.94
N GLY A 346 14.08 -1.01 -1.76
CA GLY A 346 12.64 -1.07 -1.50
C GLY A 346 12.25 -2.05 -0.40
N GLY A 347 10.96 -2.07 -0.07
CA GLY A 347 10.39 -2.90 1.01
C GLY A 347 9.26 -2.25 1.81
N GLY A 348 8.59 -1.23 1.26
CA GLY A 348 7.48 -0.52 1.93
C GLY A 348 7.93 0.28 3.16
N ILE A 349 7.03 0.43 4.13
CA ILE A 349 7.28 1.28 5.31
C ILE A 349 8.46 0.80 6.16
N GLN A 350 8.75 -0.50 6.19
CA GLN A 350 9.92 -1.02 6.88
C GLN A 350 11.21 -0.53 6.23
N ALA A 351 11.29 -0.50 4.90
CA ALA A 351 12.44 0.04 4.18
C ALA A 351 12.61 1.54 4.41
N ALA A 352 11.51 2.29 4.51
CA ALA A 352 11.55 3.71 4.88
C ALA A 352 12.16 3.90 6.29
N GLY A 353 11.66 3.15 7.27
CA GLY A 353 12.20 3.16 8.64
C GLY A 353 13.65 2.72 8.73
N TRP A 354 14.04 1.63 8.05
CA TRP A 354 15.41 1.13 8.08
C TRP A 354 16.40 2.07 7.38
N THR A 355 16.03 2.62 6.22
CA THR A 355 16.86 3.58 5.50
C THR A 355 17.16 4.81 6.36
N THR A 356 16.12 5.38 7.00
CA THR A 356 16.32 6.51 7.90
C THR A 356 17.18 6.15 9.11
N GLN A 357 16.91 5.01 9.76
CA GLN A 357 17.65 4.57 10.94
C GLN A 357 19.14 4.33 10.66
N VAL A 358 19.47 3.74 9.50
CA VAL A 358 20.87 3.51 9.11
C VAL A 358 21.56 4.83 8.78
N LEU A 359 20.93 5.72 8.02
CA LEU A 359 21.52 7.01 7.64
C LEU A 359 21.76 7.92 8.86
N THR A 360 20.77 8.04 9.75
CA THR A 360 20.91 8.83 10.99
C THR A 360 21.90 8.17 11.94
N GLY A 361 21.87 6.84 12.08
CA GLY A 361 22.81 6.10 12.91
C GLY A 361 24.25 6.17 12.44
N LEU A 362 24.50 6.15 11.12
CA LEU A 362 25.85 6.34 10.57
C LEU A 362 26.35 7.77 10.81
N GLN A 363 25.49 8.78 10.74
CA GLN A 363 25.85 10.15 11.11
C GLN A 363 26.26 10.24 12.59
N GLU A 364 25.53 9.58 13.49
CA GLU A 364 25.88 9.54 14.92
C GLU A 364 27.21 8.80 15.17
N LEU A 365 27.48 7.74 14.40
CA LEU A 365 28.66 6.90 14.59
C LEU A 365 29.93 7.50 13.97
N LEU A 366 29.82 8.10 12.78
CA LEU A 366 30.93 8.57 11.95
C LEU A 366 31.09 10.09 11.95
N GLY A 367 30.09 10.82 12.46
CA GLY A 367 30.08 12.28 12.51
C GLY A 367 29.42 12.94 11.29
N GLU A 368 29.28 14.26 11.37
CA GLU A 368 28.65 15.10 10.34
C GLU A 368 29.46 15.11 9.03
N SER A 369 30.78 14.90 9.11
CA SER A 369 31.69 14.80 7.96
C SER A 369 31.30 13.67 7.00
N PHE A 370 30.76 12.56 7.53
CA PHE A 370 30.24 11.45 6.75
C PHE A 370 29.00 11.88 5.95
N THR A 371 28.02 12.50 6.61
CA THR A 371 26.80 12.98 5.96
C THR A 371 27.10 14.01 4.87
N GLN A 372 28.03 14.92 5.13
CA GLN A 372 28.49 15.90 4.14
C GLN A 372 29.17 15.24 2.92
N ALA A 373 29.81 14.09 3.09
CA ALA A 373 30.44 13.33 2.00
C ALA A 373 29.45 12.51 1.17
N ILE A 374 28.22 12.27 1.67
CA ILE A 374 27.14 11.69 0.87
C ILE A 374 26.90 12.61 -0.33
N THR A 375 27.15 12.07 -1.51
CA THR A 375 27.05 12.80 -2.78
C THR A 375 25.79 12.40 -3.54
N LEU A 376 25.43 11.12 -3.49
CA LEU A 376 24.28 10.56 -4.21
C LEU A 376 23.56 9.52 -3.36
N ILE A 377 22.23 9.53 -3.42
CA ILE A 377 21.37 8.50 -2.84
C ILE A 377 20.48 7.94 -3.96
N SER A 378 20.76 6.72 -4.42
CA SER A 378 19.90 5.97 -5.35
C SER A 378 18.90 5.14 -4.55
N ALA A 379 17.64 5.54 -4.56
CA ALA A 379 16.62 4.98 -3.68
C ALA A 379 15.44 4.39 -4.46
N VAL A 380 14.81 3.36 -3.88
CA VAL A 380 13.72 2.60 -4.49
C VAL A 380 12.57 2.43 -3.50
N SER A 381 11.33 2.61 -3.94
CA SER A 381 10.13 2.30 -3.16
C SER A 381 10.15 2.90 -1.74
N GLY A 382 10.04 2.08 -0.69
CA GLY A 382 10.18 2.51 0.69
C GLY A 382 11.49 3.23 1.02
N GLY A 383 12.62 2.82 0.43
CA GLY A 383 13.90 3.53 0.57
C GLY A 383 13.85 4.95 0.01
N ALA A 384 13.06 5.20 -1.04
CA ALA A 384 12.84 6.55 -1.57
C ALA A 384 12.05 7.42 -0.59
N VAL A 385 11.05 6.85 0.10
CA VAL A 385 10.30 7.55 1.15
C VAL A 385 11.18 7.86 2.37
N GLY A 386 12.01 6.91 2.80
CA GLY A 386 12.98 7.16 3.87
C GLY A 386 14.01 8.25 3.49
N THR A 387 14.53 8.19 2.25
CA THR A 387 15.44 9.20 1.71
C THR A 387 14.76 10.57 1.65
N MET A 388 13.48 10.64 1.27
CA MET A 388 12.72 11.88 1.23
C MET A 388 12.70 12.57 2.60
N TYR A 389 12.30 11.85 3.66
CA TYR A 389 12.25 12.43 5.00
C TYR A 389 13.64 12.76 5.57
N TYR A 390 14.65 11.97 5.20
CA TYR A 390 16.04 12.25 5.58
C TYR A 390 16.51 13.59 5.00
N LEU A 391 16.34 13.79 3.68
CA LEU A 391 16.75 15.01 2.98
C LEU A 391 15.90 16.23 3.35
N ASP A 392 14.65 16.02 3.75
CA ASP A 392 13.77 17.12 4.12
C ASP A 392 14.25 17.90 5.36
N ARG A 393 15.04 17.27 6.25
CA ARG A 393 15.58 17.88 7.48
C ARG A 393 17.00 18.43 7.34
N PHE A 394 17.56 18.49 6.13
CA PHE A 394 18.89 19.06 5.92
C PHE A 394 18.87 20.58 6.07
N GLU A 395 19.90 21.11 6.70
CA GLU A 395 20.18 22.55 6.78
C GLU A 395 21.32 22.95 5.84
N SER A 396 21.59 24.25 5.72
CA SER A 396 22.63 24.80 4.84
C SER A 396 24.05 24.28 5.11
N HIS A 397 24.29 23.71 6.30
CA HIS A 397 25.57 23.11 6.68
C HIS A 397 25.82 21.72 6.07
N GLY A 398 24.85 21.14 5.35
CA GLY A 398 25.07 19.91 4.59
C GLY A 398 24.61 18.61 5.27
N PHE A 399 23.95 18.70 6.42
CA PHE A 399 23.48 17.57 7.23
C PHE A 399 22.25 17.97 8.06
N PRO A 400 21.43 17.00 8.52
CA PRO A 400 20.34 17.27 9.46
C PRO A 400 20.88 17.41 10.89
N PRO A 401 20.36 18.35 11.70
CA PRO A 401 20.80 18.52 13.07
C PRO A 401 20.44 17.31 13.93
N HIS A 402 21.26 17.02 14.95
CA HIS A 402 21.08 15.84 15.81
C HIS A 402 19.69 15.80 16.49
N SER A 403 19.11 16.97 16.80
CA SER A 403 17.77 17.09 17.38
C SER A 403 16.63 16.63 16.46
N GLN A 404 16.86 16.54 15.15
CA GLN A 404 15.85 16.13 14.17
C GLN A 404 15.94 14.65 13.78
N LEU A 405 17.01 13.92 14.14
CA LEU A 405 17.21 12.54 13.70
C LEU A 405 16.06 11.61 14.11
N GLU A 406 15.53 11.77 15.32
CA GLU A 406 14.36 11.02 15.79
C GLU A 406 13.09 11.41 15.03
N ASN A 407 12.93 12.68 14.66
CA ASN A 407 11.78 13.14 13.88
C ASN A 407 11.81 12.56 12.45
N ILE A 408 12.99 12.43 11.84
CA ILE A 408 13.16 11.78 10.53
C ILE A 408 12.61 10.35 10.58
N PHE A 409 13.04 9.56 11.58
CA PHE A 409 12.57 8.19 11.77
C PHE A 409 11.05 8.14 12.03
N LYS A 410 10.55 9.04 12.89
CA LYS A 410 9.13 9.12 13.21
C LYS A 410 8.29 9.39 11.95
N SER A 411 8.64 10.40 11.16
CA SER A 411 7.93 10.75 9.93
C SER A 411 7.98 9.64 8.89
N ALA A 412 9.12 8.96 8.73
CA ALA A 412 9.26 7.84 7.79
C ALA A 412 8.52 6.56 8.20
N THR A 413 8.13 6.44 9.47
CA THR A 413 7.41 5.27 10.02
C THR A 413 5.98 5.59 10.43
N GLU A 414 5.47 6.77 10.08
CA GLU A 414 4.10 7.17 10.35
C GLU A 414 3.10 6.42 9.45
N ASP A 415 1.87 6.24 9.93
CA ASP A 415 0.84 5.50 9.21
C ASP A 415 0.38 6.22 7.95
N GLY A 416 0.57 5.54 6.81
CA GLY A 416 -0.02 5.89 5.52
C GLY A 416 -1.32 5.14 5.21
N LEU A 417 -1.56 4.00 5.87
CA LEU A 417 -2.62 3.05 5.50
C LEU A 417 -4.03 3.62 5.71
N ASP A 418 -4.25 4.43 6.74
CA ASP A 418 -5.57 5.03 7.01
C ASP A 418 -6.00 5.99 5.88
N ALA A 419 -5.05 6.73 5.30
CA ALA A 419 -5.30 7.60 4.15
C ALA A 419 -5.61 6.80 2.88
N VAL A 420 -4.92 5.66 2.69
CA VAL A 420 -5.19 4.72 1.60
C VAL A 420 -6.61 4.14 1.72
N GLY A 421 -7.01 3.74 2.94
CA GLY A 421 -8.36 3.23 3.21
C GLY A 421 -9.45 4.27 2.88
N TRP A 422 -9.23 5.54 3.25
CA TRP A 422 -10.12 6.63 2.87
C TRP A 422 -10.18 6.80 1.34
N GLY A 423 -9.03 6.85 0.66
CA GLY A 423 -8.96 6.99 -0.79
C GLY A 423 -9.66 5.86 -1.55
N LEU A 424 -9.54 4.62 -1.04
CA LEU A 424 -10.22 3.47 -1.59
C LEU A 424 -11.75 3.59 -1.44
N ALA A 425 -12.20 3.99 -0.24
CA ALA A 425 -13.62 4.05 0.07
C ALA A 425 -14.36 5.18 -0.63
N TYR A 426 -13.69 6.28 -0.96
CA TYR A 426 -14.32 7.46 -1.56
C TYR A 426 -13.93 7.62 -3.03
N PRO A 427 -12.86 8.34 -3.42
CA PRO A 427 -12.63 8.67 -4.82
C PRO A 427 -12.54 7.42 -5.72
N ASP A 428 -11.91 6.35 -5.25
CA ASP A 428 -11.75 5.13 -6.05
C ASP A 428 -13.06 4.34 -6.19
N LEU A 429 -13.85 4.20 -5.11
CA LEU A 429 -15.17 3.57 -5.17
C LEU A 429 -16.06 4.26 -6.20
N TRP A 430 -16.13 5.60 -6.17
CA TRP A 430 -16.96 6.36 -7.10
C TRP A 430 -16.52 6.19 -8.56
N ARG A 431 -15.21 6.12 -8.82
CA ARG A 431 -14.65 5.79 -10.14
C ARG A 431 -15.07 4.39 -10.58
N MET A 432 -14.92 3.40 -9.69
CA MET A 432 -15.24 2.01 -9.97
C MET A 432 -16.73 1.83 -10.29
N ILE A 433 -17.63 2.53 -9.58
CA ILE A 433 -19.07 2.39 -9.77
C ILE A 433 -19.68 3.20 -10.92
N GLY A 434 -18.84 3.75 -11.80
CA GLY A 434 -19.31 4.44 -12.98
C GLY A 434 -19.79 5.87 -12.71
N LEU A 435 -19.29 6.51 -11.66
CA LEU A 435 -19.46 7.94 -11.40
C LEU A 435 -18.09 8.65 -11.37
N PRO A 436 -17.25 8.54 -12.43
CA PRO A 436 -15.87 9.04 -12.42
C PRO A 436 -15.76 10.56 -12.29
N LEU A 437 -16.84 11.31 -12.57
CA LEU A 437 -16.89 12.76 -12.41
C LEU A 437 -17.17 13.19 -10.96
N PHE A 438 -17.75 12.32 -10.12
CA PHE A 438 -18.09 12.64 -8.73
C PHE A 438 -16.86 13.00 -7.88
N PRO A 439 -15.74 12.26 -7.93
CA PRO A 439 -14.51 12.63 -7.21
C PRO A 439 -14.01 14.02 -7.58
N SER A 440 -14.04 14.39 -8.86
CA SER A 440 -13.64 15.72 -9.33
C SER A 440 -14.53 16.84 -8.80
N ILE A 441 -15.76 16.54 -8.38
CA ILE A 441 -16.71 17.51 -7.81
C ILE A 441 -16.58 17.57 -6.28
N LEU A 442 -16.52 16.42 -5.61
CA LEU A 442 -16.56 16.32 -4.15
C LEU A 442 -15.17 16.49 -3.50
N THR A 443 -14.12 16.06 -4.19
CA THR A 443 -12.73 16.04 -3.71
C THR A 443 -11.77 16.39 -4.84
N PRO A 444 -11.84 17.60 -5.42
CA PRO A 444 -10.97 17.98 -6.53
C PRO A 444 -9.47 17.89 -6.17
N GLU A 445 -9.15 18.08 -4.90
CA GLU A 445 -7.78 18.00 -4.34
C GLU A 445 -7.30 16.57 -4.10
N ILE A 446 -8.20 15.59 -4.01
CA ILE A 446 -7.88 14.18 -3.70
C ILE A 446 -8.57 13.30 -4.74
N SER A 447 -7.87 13.08 -5.84
CA SER A 447 -8.42 12.38 -7.00
C SER A 447 -8.52 10.87 -6.83
N ASP A 448 -7.69 10.28 -5.97
CA ASP A 448 -7.59 8.84 -5.69
C ASP A 448 -6.83 8.55 -4.38
N ARG A 449 -6.68 7.26 -4.05
CA ARG A 449 -5.91 6.82 -2.87
C ARG A 449 -4.41 7.11 -2.91
N GLY A 450 -3.83 7.30 -4.09
CA GLY A 450 -2.42 7.71 -4.24
C GLY A 450 -2.22 9.14 -3.78
N ILE A 451 -3.08 10.07 -4.19
CA ILE A 451 -3.04 11.46 -3.73
C ILE A 451 -3.39 11.58 -2.23
N ALA A 452 -4.31 10.74 -1.73
CA ALA A 452 -4.59 10.69 -0.30
C ALA A 452 -3.34 10.31 0.51
N LEU A 453 -2.54 9.37 0.00
CA LEU A 453 -1.26 8.97 0.59
C LEU A 453 -0.21 10.09 0.50
N GLU A 454 -0.09 10.76 -0.66
CA GLU A 454 0.82 11.91 -0.82
C GLU A 454 0.50 13.03 0.18
N LEU A 455 -0.78 13.36 0.39
CA LEU A 455 -1.17 14.38 1.37
C LEU A 455 -0.80 14.00 2.81
N ASN A 456 -0.95 12.72 3.16
CA ASN A 456 -0.55 12.22 4.48
C ASN A 456 0.97 12.36 4.65
N TRP A 457 1.75 11.93 3.66
CA TRP A 457 3.21 12.06 3.68
C TRP A 457 3.69 13.50 3.73
N GLN A 458 3.05 14.39 2.96
CA GLN A 458 3.33 15.82 3.00
C GLN A 458 3.04 16.43 4.38
N GLY A 459 2.05 15.91 5.10
CA GLY A 459 1.74 16.31 6.48
C GLY A 459 2.87 16.03 7.48
N GLU A 460 3.75 15.06 7.17
CA GLU A 460 4.91 14.67 7.98
C GLU A 460 6.22 15.39 7.58
N MET A 461 6.19 16.17 6.51
CA MET A 461 7.34 17.00 6.11
C MET A 461 7.58 18.11 7.14
N GLU A 462 8.78 18.69 7.18
CA GLU A 462 9.15 19.75 8.13
C GLU A 462 8.27 20.99 7.96
N GLN A 463 7.94 21.30 6.71
CA GLN A 463 7.08 22.41 6.33
C GLN A 463 5.91 21.91 5.47
N PRO A 464 4.86 21.32 6.07
CA PRO A 464 3.75 20.72 5.31
C PRO A 464 3.05 21.68 4.36
N HIS A 465 3.00 22.97 4.70
CA HIS A 465 2.35 24.03 3.91
C HIS A 465 3.25 24.64 2.83
N HIS A 466 4.53 24.26 2.77
CA HIS A 466 5.49 24.71 1.77
C HIS A 466 6.09 23.48 1.07
N PRO A 467 5.31 22.80 0.20
CA PRO A 467 5.77 21.58 -0.45
C PRO A 467 7.02 21.86 -1.27
N LYS A 468 8.08 21.09 -1.01
CA LYS A 468 9.32 21.11 -1.79
C LYS A 468 9.08 20.35 -3.10
N THR A 469 9.57 20.91 -4.20
CA THR A 469 9.60 20.30 -5.53
C THR A 469 11.00 19.86 -5.92
N LEU A 470 11.16 19.10 -7.01
CA LEU A 470 12.50 18.80 -7.52
C LEU A 470 13.27 20.08 -7.88
N ALA A 471 12.60 21.14 -8.37
CA ALA A 471 13.25 22.43 -8.59
C ALA A 471 13.75 23.08 -7.29
N THR A 472 13.01 23.03 -6.19
CA THR A 472 13.49 23.58 -4.91
C THR A 472 14.70 22.80 -4.39
N TRP A 473 14.69 21.47 -4.50
CA TRP A 473 15.83 20.63 -4.13
C TRP A 473 17.03 20.83 -5.06
N ARG A 474 16.78 21.13 -6.34
CA ARG A 474 17.85 21.49 -7.29
C ARG A 474 18.66 22.68 -6.82
N GLU A 475 18.00 23.71 -6.29
CA GLU A 475 18.69 24.90 -5.77
C GLU A 475 19.60 24.53 -4.58
N GLN A 476 19.11 23.70 -3.65
CA GLN A 476 19.88 23.20 -2.51
C GLN A 476 21.06 22.33 -2.97
N ILE A 477 20.85 21.48 -3.98
CA ILE A 477 21.90 20.65 -4.59
C ILE A 477 22.98 21.53 -5.23
N PHE A 478 22.60 22.58 -5.97
CA PHE A 478 23.54 23.52 -6.57
C PHE A 478 24.38 24.29 -5.55
N GLN A 479 23.86 24.46 -4.34
CA GLN A 479 24.59 25.04 -3.21
C GLN A 479 25.39 24.00 -2.41
N GLY A 480 25.25 22.70 -2.73
CA GLY A 480 25.90 21.59 -2.04
C GLY A 480 25.26 21.24 -0.70
N GLU A 481 24.08 21.77 -0.39
CA GLU A 481 23.40 21.63 0.90
C GLU A 481 22.81 20.23 1.09
N ILE A 482 22.33 19.59 0.03
CA ILE A 482 21.82 18.20 0.08
C ILE A 482 22.55 17.32 -0.95
N PRO A 483 22.69 16.00 -0.69
CA PRO A 483 23.12 15.05 -1.72
C PRO A 483 22.08 14.96 -2.84
N ILE A 484 22.47 14.39 -3.98
CA ILE A 484 21.59 14.22 -5.13
C ILE A 484 20.75 12.94 -4.95
N PRO A 485 19.41 13.05 -4.78
CA PRO A 485 18.55 11.87 -4.75
C PRO A 485 18.24 11.42 -6.18
N ILE A 486 18.25 10.11 -6.40
CA ILE A 486 17.64 9.48 -7.57
C ILE A 486 16.57 8.52 -7.07
N PHE A 487 15.30 8.87 -7.30
CA PHE A 487 14.19 7.99 -7.02
C PHE A 487 13.91 7.13 -8.25
N ASN A 488 14.15 5.83 -8.12
CA ASN A 488 13.99 4.88 -9.22
C ASN A 488 12.54 4.43 -9.28
N ALA A 489 11.94 4.47 -10.47
CA ALA A 489 10.61 3.94 -10.76
C ALA A 489 10.65 3.08 -12.03
N THR A 490 9.53 2.43 -12.37
CA THR A 490 9.43 1.56 -13.55
C THR A 490 8.36 2.09 -14.50
N LEU A 491 8.70 2.27 -15.78
CA LEU A 491 7.72 2.56 -16.83
C LEU A 491 7.02 1.27 -17.25
N VAL A 492 5.69 1.25 -17.18
CA VAL A 492 4.90 0.03 -17.42
C VAL A 492 4.93 -0.40 -18.89
N GLU A 493 4.93 0.56 -19.81
CA GLU A 493 4.85 0.30 -21.25
C GLU A 493 6.11 -0.39 -21.80
N ASP A 494 7.29 0.03 -21.36
CA ASP A 494 8.58 -0.49 -21.87
C ASP A 494 9.30 -1.43 -20.90
N GLY A 495 8.90 -1.43 -19.62
CA GLY A 495 9.67 -2.06 -18.54
C GLY A 495 11.01 -1.38 -18.29
N PHE A 496 11.18 -0.12 -18.68
CA PHE A 496 12.41 0.65 -18.49
C PHE A 496 12.42 1.34 -17.12
N ARG A 497 13.61 1.67 -16.61
CA ARG A 497 13.73 2.52 -15.43
C ARG A 497 13.34 3.95 -15.75
N LEU A 498 12.60 4.56 -14.85
CA LEU A 498 12.44 6.00 -14.78
C LEU A 498 13.31 6.53 -13.63
N LEU A 499 14.27 7.38 -13.94
CA LEU A 499 15.12 8.04 -12.96
C LEU A 499 14.53 9.42 -12.64
N ILE A 500 14.02 9.59 -11.42
CA ILE A 500 13.41 10.84 -10.98
C ILE A 500 14.40 11.57 -10.08
N THR A 501 14.97 12.66 -10.57
CA THR A 501 16.00 13.42 -9.86
C THR A 501 15.98 14.91 -10.24
N PRO A 502 16.46 15.82 -9.37
CA PRO A 502 16.58 17.25 -9.69
C PRO A 502 17.55 17.58 -10.85
N MET A 503 18.49 16.67 -11.14
CA MET A 503 19.51 16.78 -12.20
C MET A 503 19.09 16.05 -13.49
N THR A 504 19.82 16.22 -14.60
CA THR A 504 19.52 15.51 -15.87
C THR A 504 20.59 14.47 -16.17
N LEU A 505 20.20 13.19 -16.29
CA LEU A 505 21.07 12.11 -16.77
C LEU A 505 20.96 11.85 -18.28
N GLY A 506 19.97 12.44 -18.93
CA GLY A 506 19.59 12.10 -20.31
C GLY A 506 18.80 10.78 -20.37
N SER A 507 18.66 10.21 -21.56
CA SER A 507 17.91 8.96 -21.76
C SER A 507 18.72 8.00 -22.62
N SER A 508 18.66 6.71 -22.30
CA SER A 508 19.39 5.67 -23.02
C SER A 508 18.54 4.42 -23.17
N SER A 509 18.16 4.13 -24.43
CA SER A 509 17.47 2.89 -24.79
C SER A 509 18.33 1.65 -24.54
N ASP A 510 19.64 1.77 -24.78
CA ASP A 510 20.59 0.65 -24.66
C ASP A 510 20.79 0.23 -23.19
N LEU A 511 20.74 1.23 -22.29
CA LEU A 511 20.82 1.06 -20.84
C LEU A 511 19.42 0.97 -20.18
N LYS A 512 18.35 0.94 -20.98
CA LYS A 512 16.95 0.77 -20.58
C LYS A 512 16.52 1.74 -19.47
N TYR A 513 16.85 3.03 -19.60
CA TYR A 513 16.36 4.07 -18.70
C TYR A 513 15.97 5.36 -19.41
N PHE A 514 14.99 6.04 -18.82
CA PHE A 514 14.63 7.42 -19.11
C PHE A 514 14.79 8.26 -17.84
N ASP A 515 15.14 9.53 -18.03
CA ASP A 515 15.22 10.52 -16.96
C ASP A 515 13.95 11.39 -16.95
N PHE A 516 13.49 11.77 -15.75
CA PHE A 516 12.27 12.58 -15.58
C PHE A 516 12.37 13.93 -16.30
N ASN A 517 13.50 14.63 -16.19
CA ASN A 517 13.71 15.93 -16.85
C ASN A 517 13.81 15.81 -18.38
N SER A 518 14.07 14.59 -18.88
CA SER A 518 14.06 14.27 -20.31
C SER A 518 12.66 13.99 -20.83
N LEU A 519 11.87 13.19 -20.09
CA LEU A 519 10.49 12.85 -20.46
C LEU A 519 9.51 14.01 -20.26
N TYR A 520 9.65 14.74 -19.16
CA TYR A 520 8.76 15.82 -18.75
C TYR A 520 9.51 17.15 -18.69
N SER A 521 10.15 17.50 -19.81
CA SER A 521 11.15 18.57 -19.89
C SER A 521 10.69 19.99 -19.54
N ASN A 522 9.38 20.23 -19.50
CA ASN A 522 8.77 21.53 -19.16
C ASN A 522 8.02 21.50 -17.83
N TYR A 523 8.10 20.40 -17.09
CA TYR A 523 7.32 20.18 -15.88
C TYR A 523 8.18 19.80 -14.70
N ASP A 524 7.73 20.19 -13.52
CA ASP A 524 8.25 19.83 -12.22
C ASP A 524 7.22 19.02 -11.43
N ILE A 525 7.67 18.36 -10.37
CA ILE A 525 6.81 17.60 -9.44
C ILE A 525 7.21 17.86 -8.00
N ASP A 526 6.26 17.66 -7.10
CA ASP A 526 6.55 17.63 -5.67
C ASP A 526 7.47 16.45 -5.35
N VAL A 527 8.38 16.66 -4.39
CA VAL A 527 9.28 15.61 -3.92
C VAL A 527 8.48 14.42 -3.37
N VAL A 528 7.37 14.69 -2.68
CA VAL A 528 6.46 13.65 -2.19
C VAL A 528 5.88 12.82 -3.33
N THR A 529 5.47 13.47 -4.42
CA THR A 529 5.03 12.78 -5.65
C THR A 529 6.16 11.95 -6.25
N ALA A 530 7.40 12.46 -6.27
CA ALA A 530 8.56 11.72 -6.75
C ALA A 530 8.85 10.45 -5.94
N ALA A 531 8.81 10.55 -4.61
CA ALA A 531 8.94 9.39 -3.72
C ALA A 531 7.78 8.40 -3.89
N ARG A 532 6.53 8.89 -4.05
CA ARG A 532 5.36 8.06 -4.30
C ARG A 532 5.41 7.35 -5.64
N LEU A 533 5.93 7.99 -6.70
CA LEU A 533 6.17 7.34 -8.00
C LEU A 533 7.13 6.16 -7.86
N SER A 534 8.20 6.31 -7.10
CA SER A 534 9.12 5.21 -6.79
C SER A 534 8.46 4.11 -5.95
N ALA A 535 7.49 4.45 -5.10
CA ALA A 535 6.75 3.55 -4.22
C ALA A 535 5.32 3.21 -4.70
N THR A 536 5.08 3.21 -6.02
CA THR A 536 3.76 2.94 -6.60
C THR A 536 3.48 1.44 -6.67
N PHE A 537 3.13 0.86 -5.52
CA PHE A 537 2.77 -0.55 -5.41
C PHE A 537 1.25 -0.74 -5.55
N PRO A 538 0.76 -1.45 -6.59
CA PRO A 538 -0.66 -1.46 -7.00
C PRO A 538 -1.69 -1.73 -5.89
N TYR A 539 -1.32 -2.55 -4.90
CA TYR A 539 -2.17 -2.87 -3.75
C TYR A 539 -2.42 -1.66 -2.82
N VAL A 540 -1.44 -0.77 -2.68
CA VAL A 540 -1.52 0.41 -1.81
C VAL A 540 -1.93 1.63 -2.62
N SER A 541 -1.18 1.93 -3.68
CA SER A 541 -1.37 3.11 -4.52
C SER A 541 -1.53 2.67 -5.97
N PRO A 542 -2.41 3.34 -6.75
CA PRO A 542 -2.64 2.95 -8.13
C PRO A 542 -1.44 3.33 -8.99
N ILE A 543 -1.15 2.50 -10.00
CA ILE A 543 -0.31 2.90 -11.14
C ILE A 543 -0.95 4.13 -11.77
N CYS A 544 -0.16 5.16 -12.03
CA CYS A 544 -0.64 6.44 -12.51
C CYS A 544 0.26 7.00 -13.61
N ARG A 545 -0.28 7.97 -14.35
CA ARG A 545 0.44 8.74 -15.38
C ARG A 545 0.32 10.24 -15.17
N GLY A 546 1.08 11.03 -15.93
CA GLY A 546 1.00 12.49 -15.84
C GLY A 546 -0.41 12.99 -16.14
N ASN A 547 -0.94 13.91 -15.32
CA ASN A 547 -2.20 14.61 -15.59
C ASN A 547 -2.13 15.45 -16.88
N GLN A 548 -0.92 15.88 -17.22
CA GLN A 548 -0.56 16.68 -18.40
C GLN A 548 0.77 16.14 -18.95
N GLY A 549 1.25 16.71 -20.06
CA GLY A 549 2.52 16.33 -20.68
C GLY A 549 2.44 15.06 -21.55
N ASP A 550 3.21 15.07 -22.63
CA ASP A 550 3.49 13.90 -23.46
C ASP A 550 4.98 13.56 -23.32
N PRO A 551 5.38 12.27 -23.28
CA PRO A 551 4.56 11.06 -23.46
C PRO A 551 3.79 10.61 -22.20
N LYS A 552 2.69 9.87 -22.41
CA LYS A 552 1.78 9.37 -21.37
C LYS A 552 2.20 7.99 -20.84
N TYR A 553 3.32 7.93 -20.12
CA TYR A 553 3.75 6.69 -19.48
C TYR A 553 3.04 6.44 -18.15
N HIS A 554 2.73 5.18 -17.88
CA HIS A 554 2.31 4.71 -16.57
C HIS A 554 3.54 4.36 -15.73
N ILE A 555 3.54 4.80 -14.47
CA ILE A 555 4.67 4.64 -13.58
C ILE A 555 4.28 3.68 -12.44
N ALA A 556 5.07 2.62 -12.29
CA ALA A 556 4.98 1.62 -11.26
C ALA A 556 6.21 1.68 -10.33
N ASP A 557 6.14 0.95 -9.22
CA ASP A 557 7.22 0.83 -8.23
C ASP A 557 8.58 0.49 -8.88
N GLY A 558 9.66 1.12 -8.41
CA GLY A 558 11.02 0.86 -8.92
C GLY A 558 11.52 -0.55 -8.62
N GLY A 559 10.97 -1.22 -7.61
CA GLY A 559 11.28 -2.59 -7.24
C GLY A 559 10.89 -3.63 -8.28
N PHE A 560 10.04 -3.28 -9.26
CA PHE A 560 9.78 -4.14 -10.42
C PHE A 560 10.99 -4.28 -11.36
N PHE A 561 11.91 -3.31 -11.35
CA PHE A 561 13.13 -3.36 -12.17
C PHE A 561 14.37 -3.69 -11.34
N ASP A 562 14.70 -2.84 -10.37
CA ASP A 562 15.85 -3.00 -9.47
C ASP A 562 15.45 -2.54 -8.08
N ASN A 563 15.22 -3.50 -7.19
CA ASN A 563 14.82 -3.20 -5.80
C ASN A 563 15.97 -2.65 -4.94
N SER A 564 17.22 -2.70 -5.39
CA SER A 564 18.38 -2.24 -4.61
C SER A 564 18.78 -0.80 -4.88
N GLY A 565 18.48 -0.27 -6.07
CA GLY A 565 19.00 1.01 -6.57
C GLY A 565 20.48 0.96 -6.98
N PHE A 566 21.11 -0.21 -6.88
CA PHE A 566 22.54 -0.43 -7.14
C PHE A 566 22.90 -0.25 -8.61
N VAL A 567 22.03 -0.68 -9.53
CA VAL A 567 22.32 -0.60 -10.97
C VAL A 567 22.48 0.85 -11.41
N THR A 568 21.57 1.71 -10.96
CA THR A 568 21.61 3.15 -11.24
C THR A 568 22.84 3.80 -10.62
N ALA A 569 23.22 3.42 -9.40
CA ALA A 569 24.40 3.97 -8.74
C ALA A 569 25.72 3.59 -9.44
N VAL A 570 25.89 2.33 -9.83
CA VAL A 570 27.09 1.85 -10.53
C VAL A 570 27.21 2.49 -11.92
N GLN A 571 26.11 2.57 -12.68
CA GLN A 571 26.11 3.22 -13.99
C GLN A 571 26.48 4.70 -13.90
N TRP A 572 25.93 5.39 -12.89
CA TRP A 572 26.28 6.77 -12.64
C TRP A 572 27.77 6.93 -12.27
N LEU A 573 28.30 6.04 -11.42
CA LEU A 573 29.73 6.04 -11.07
C LEU A 573 30.63 5.79 -12.29
N ASN A 574 30.27 4.88 -13.18
CA ASN A 574 31.02 4.61 -14.42
C ASN A 574 31.11 5.84 -15.33
N GLN A 575 30.02 6.60 -15.41
CA GLN A 575 30.00 7.83 -16.19
C GLN A 575 30.91 8.89 -15.57
N TRP A 576 30.74 9.17 -14.27
CA TRP A 576 31.37 10.33 -13.63
C TRP A 576 32.80 10.08 -13.16
N LEU A 577 33.17 8.86 -12.80
CA LEU A 577 34.57 8.53 -12.52
C LEU A 577 35.39 8.35 -13.80
N ASN A 578 34.80 8.45 -15.00
CA ASN A 578 35.55 8.38 -16.25
C ASN A 578 36.62 9.49 -16.29
N PRO A 579 37.87 9.21 -16.75
CA PRO A 579 38.94 10.22 -16.80
C PRO A 579 38.56 11.49 -17.56
N LYS A 580 37.64 11.37 -18.54
CA LYS A 580 37.16 12.48 -19.36
C LYS A 580 36.41 13.56 -18.57
N GLU A 581 35.79 13.21 -17.46
CA GLU A 581 35.02 14.15 -16.63
C GLU A 581 35.92 14.96 -15.69
N GLU A 582 37.20 14.57 -15.54
CA GLU A 582 38.22 15.24 -14.72
C GLU A 582 37.76 15.52 -13.27
N LEU A 583 37.03 14.58 -12.67
CA LEU A 583 36.66 14.64 -11.25
C LEU A 583 37.85 14.23 -10.39
N ASN A 584 38.26 15.10 -9.47
CA ASN A 584 39.31 14.78 -8.51
C ASN A 584 38.74 14.02 -7.32
N ILE A 585 38.45 12.73 -7.49
CA ILE A 585 38.00 11.82 -6.42
C ILE A 585 39.13 10.85 -6.10
N LYS A 586 39.34 10.56 -4.81
CA LYS A 586 40.40 9.62 -4.37
C LYS A 586 39.84 8.40 -3.66
N ARG A 587 38.68 8.55 -3.05
CA ARG A 587 38.05 7.52 -2.23
C ARG A 587 36.55 7.49 -2.55
N VAL A 588 36.01 6.30 -2.74
CA VAL A 588 34.59 6.07 -2.99
C VAL A 588 34.11 5.02 -2.01
N LEU A 589 33.09 5.36 -1.23
CA LEU A 589 32.38 4.44 -0.35
C LEU A 589 30.99 4.18 -0.90
N LEU A 590 30.74 2.95 -1.34
CA LEU A 590 29.45 2.50 -1.84
C LEU A 590 28.73 1.72 -0.73
N LEU A 591 27.68 2.31 -0.18
CA LEU A 591 26.84 1.71 0.85
C LEU A 591 25.55 1.19 0.22
N GLN A 592 25.19 -0.06 0.50
CA GLN A 592 23.90 -0.62 0.10
C GLN A 592 23.08 -0.96 1.33
N ILE A 593 22.04 -0.17 1.59
CA ILE A 593 21.10 -0.39 2.67
C ILE A 593 20.01 -1.33 2.18
N ASN A 594 20.03 -2.57 2.68
CA ASN A 594 19.04 -3.59 2.37
C ASN A 594 18.03 -3.66 3.52
N ALA A 595 16.77 -3.39 3.20
CA ALA A 595 15.65 -3.43 4.15
C ALA A 595 15.35 -4.82 4.71
N PHE A 596 15.93 -5.87 4.12
CA PHE A 596 15.66 -7.26 4.47
C PHE A 596 16.96 -7.98 4.89
N PRO A 597 16.87 -9.03 5.72
CA PRO A 597 18.02 -9.82 6.12
C PRO A 597 18.68 -10.49 4.90
N PRO A 598 19.95 -10.91 5.01
CA PRO A 598 20.60 -11.69 3.98
C PRO A 598 19.77 -12.96 3.76
N SER A 599 19.31 -13.18 2.54
CA SER A 599 18.58 -14.41 2.22
C SER A 599 19.57 -15.57 2.30
N SER A 600 19.38 -16.44 3.30
CA SER A 600 19.95 -17.78 3.25
C SER A 600 19.33 -18.48 2.04
N PRO A 601 20.08 -19.24 1.23
CA PRO A 601 19.49 -20.13 0.23
C PRO A 601 18.75 -21.25 0.96
N THR A 602 17.59 -20.94 1.53
CA THR A 602 16.77 -21.91 2.25
C THR A 602 16.10 -22.78 1.21
N ASN A 603 16.66 -23.99 1.03
CA ASN A 603 16.14 -25.10 0.23
C ASN A 603 14.75 -25.61 0.69
N GLN A 604 14.04 -24.90 1.56
CA GLN A 604 12.66 -25.21 1.91
C GLN A 604 11.74 -24.52 0.91
N PHE A 605 11.75 -25.03 -0.33
CA PHE A 605 10.62 -24.83 -1.21
C PHE A 605 9.40 -25.37 -0.48
N SER A 606 8.51 -24.48 -0.02
CA SER A 606 7.19 -24.94 0.38
C SER A 606 6.63 -25.64 -0.85
N LYS A 607 6.29 -26.92 -0.71
CA LYS A 607 5.54 -27.67 -1.72
C LYS A 607 4.10 -27.17 -1.74
N ASN A 608 3.90 -25.86 -1.85
CA ASN A 608 2.63 -25.33 -2.26
C ASN A 608 2.53 -25.69 -3.74
N SER A 609 1.93 -26.84 -4.00
CA SER A 609 1.66 -27.36 -5.34
C SER A 609 0.16 -27.53 -5.48
N GLY A 610 -0.39 -27.20 -6.65
CA GLY A 610 -1.79 -27.42 -6.96
C GLY A 610 -2.48 -26.19 -7.54
N TRP A 611 -3.82 -26.22 -7.53
CA TRP A 611 -4.65 -25.19 -8.15
C TRP A 611 -4.42 -23.80 -7.55
N LEU A 612 -4.14 -23.69 -6.24
CA LEU A 612 -3.85 -22.42 -5.57
C LEU A 612 -2.62 -21.71 -6.15
N MET A 613 -1.53 -22.43 -6.43
CA MET A 613 -0.37 -21.82 -7.08
C MET A 613 -0.58 -21.60 -8.57
N THR A 614 -1.53 -22.29 -9.20
CA THR A 614 -1.90 -21.99 -10.60
C THR A 614 -2.72 -20.70 -10.69
N THR A 615 -3.61 -20.47 -9.73
CA THR A 615 -4.51 -19.31 -9.72
C THR A 615 -3.88 -18.08 -9.09
N LEU A 616 -3.22 -18.24 -7.94
CA LEU A 616 -2.59 -17.15 -7.18
C LEU A 616 -1.08 -17.05 -7.43
N GLY A 617 -0.48 -18.00 -8.14
CA GLY A 617 0.97 -18.00 -8.42
C GLY A 617 1.48 -16.69 -9.01
N PRO A 618 0.86 -16.12 -10.05
CA PRO A 618 1.31 -14.82 -10.60
C PRO A 618 1.27 -13.69 -9.57
N LEU A 619 0.20 -13.62 -8.77
CA LEU A 619 0.07 -12.63 -7.70
C LEU A 619 1.15 -12.84 -6.62
N LEU A 620 1.25 -14.07 -6.10
CA LEU A 620 2.25 -14.45 -5.11
C LEU A 620 3.68 -14.25 -5.62
N THR A 621 3.91 -14.47 -6.92
CA THR A 621 5.20 -14.23 -7.57
C THR A 621 5.50 -12.75 -7.55
N VAL A 622 4.58 -11.87 -7.98
CA VAL A 622 4.79 -10.42 -7.90
C VAL A 622 5.09 -9.95 -6.46
N LEU A 623 4.42 -10.52 -5.45
CA LEU A 623 4.69 -10.23 -4.04
C LEU A 623 6.07 -10.70 -3.61
N GLN A 624 6.41 -11.96 -3.91
CA GLN A 624 7.70 -12.55 -3.54
C GLN A 624 8.85 -11.90 -4.30
N VAL A 625 8.68 -11.56 -5.56
CA VAL A 625 9.65 -10.85 -6.40
C VAL A 625 10.00 -9.50 -5.76
N ARG A 626 9.03 -8.79 -5.17
CA ARG A 626 9.33 -7.58 -4.37
C ARG A 626 10.17 -7.87 -3.11
N ASP A 627 9.89 -8.98 -2.43
CA ASP A 627 10.58 -9.36 -1.19
C ASP A 627 11.93 -10.06 -1.45
N SER A 628 12.12 -10.63 -2.65
CA SER A 628 13.18 -11.59 -2.96
C SER A 628 13.85 -11.42 -4.33
N ILE A 629 13.64 -10.32 -5.06
CA ILE A 629 14.55 -9.95 -6.14
C ILE A 629 15.89 -9.50 -5.53
N LEU A 630 16.73 -10.52 -5.32
CA LEU A 630 18.18 -10.55 -5.51
C LEU A 630 19.02 -9.72 -4.53
N ASN A 631 18.97 -10.13 -3.26
CA ASN A 631 20.21 -10.29 -2.51
C ASN A 631 21.10 -11.32 -3.25
N SER A 632 21.91 -10.86 -4.21
CA SER A 632 23.01 -11.60 -4.85
C SER A 632 22.68 -13.00 -5.43
N ARG A 633 22.71 -13.07 -6.77
CA ARG A 633 23.30 -14.15 -7.60
C ARG A 633 22.47 -15.22 -8.32
N ASN A 634 21.14 -15.37 -8.25
CA ASN A 634 20.50 -16.44 -9.04
C ASN A 634 19.14 -16.08 -9.68
N LEU A 635 19.17 -15.95 -11.01
CA LEU A 635 18.12 -16.22 -12.02
C LEU A 635 16.82 -15.38 -11.87
N THR A 636 16.51 -14.46 -12.77
CA THR A 636 16.07 -14.76 -14.15
C THR A 636 16.10 -13.47 -14.99
N GLU A 637 17.29 -13.08 -15.47
CA GLU A 637 17.52 -12.32 -16.71
C GLU A 637 19.04 -12.26 -16.91
N VAL A 638 19.56 -13.27 -17.61
CA VAL A 638 21.01 -13.44 -17.84
C VAL A 638 21.63 -12.19 -18.47
N GLU A 639 20.87 -11.47 -19.30
CA GLU A 639 21.33 -10.27 -19.99
C GLU A 639 21.48 -9.05 -19.07
N LEU A 640 20.53 -8.81 -18.17
CA LEU A 640 20.60 -7.69 -17.21
C LEU A 640 21.69 -7.93 -16.19
N LEU A 641 21.87 -9.17 -15.71
CA LEU A 641 23.00 -9.53 -14.84
C LEU A 641 24.33 -9.41 -15.59
N GLN A 642 24.45 -9.89 -16.84
CA GLN A 642 25.67 -9.72 -17.62
C GLN A 642 26.04 -8.24 -17.79
N LYS A 643 25.07 -7.38 -18.11
CA LYS A 643 25.28 -5.94 -18.19
C LYS A 643 25.68 -5.36 -16.83
N GLN A 644 25.00 -5.71 -15.73
CA GLN A 644 25.38 -5.25 -14.39
C GLN A 644 26.81 -5.67 -14.01
N TRP A 645 27.20 -6.91 -14.29
CA TRP A 645 28.56 -7.39 -14.06
C TRP A 645 29.57 -6.69 -14.96
N GLN A 646 29.22 -6.37 -16.20
CA GLN A 646 30.06 -5.54 -17.08
C GLN A 646 30.24 -4.14 -16.48
N GLU A 647 29.17 -3.50 -16.03
CA GLU A 647 29.23 -2.18 -15.38
C GLU A 647 30.13 -2.21 -14.14
N VAL A 648 30.02 -3.23 -13.28
CA VAL A 648 30.91 -3.38 -12.11
C VAL A 648 32.36 -3.59 -12.54
N ASN A 649 32.63 -4.42 -13.54
CA ASN A 649 33.99 -4.65 -14.03
C ASN A 649 34.61 -3.37 -14.63
N VAL A 650 33.81 -2.58 -15.36
CA VAL A 650 34.22 -1.28 -15.90
C VAL A 650 34.55 -0.32 -14.75
N LEU A 651 33.74 -0.29 -13.69
CA LEU A 651 33.96 0.54 -12.52
C LEU A 651 35.29 0.19 -11.84
N GLU A 652 35.51 -1.09 -11.57
CA GLU A 652 36.76 -1.57 -10.97
C GLU A 652 37.98 -1.22 -11.82
N GLN A 653 37.87 -1.32 -13.15
CA GLN A 653 38.95 -0.95 -14.06
C GLN A 653 39.26 0.55 -13.97
N ILE A 654 38.23 1.41 -14.05
CA ILE A 654 38.38 2.87 -13.97
C ILE A 654 39.04 3.25 -12.63
N CYS A 655 38.58 2.68 -11.52
CA CYS A 655 39.14 2.95 -10.21
C CYS A 655 40.62 2.54 -10.11
N ARG A 656 41.00 1.37 -10.66
CA ARG A 656 42.41 0.92 -10.69
C ARG A 656 43.29 1.86 -11.53
N GLU A 657 42.82 2.28 -12.71
CA GLU A 657 43.55 3.17 -13.60
C GLU A 657 43.78 4.56 -12.98
N GLN A 658 42.80 5.07 -12.23
CA GLN A 658 42.88 6.38 -11.58
C GLN A 658 43.41 6.35 -10.14
N GLN A 659 43.76 5.16 -9.62
CA GLN A 659 44.17 4.96 -8.23
C GLN A 659 43.12 5.48 -7.23
N ILE A 660 41.84 5.20 -7.51
CA ILE A 660 40.72 5.48 -6.62
C ILE A 660 40.50 4.27 -5.72
N GLU A 661 40.48 4.50 -4.41
CA GLU A 661 40.13 3.48 -3.41
C GLU A 661 38.61 3.33 -3.37
N LEU A 662 38.08 2.22 -3.90
CA LEU A 662 36.65 1.91 -3.90
C LEU A 662 36.35 0.82 -2.88
N GLU A 663 35.49 1.12 -1.91
CA GLU A 663 35.05 0.19 -0.88
C GLU A 663 33.53 0.03 -0.92
N TYR A 664 33.05 -1.21 -0.78
CA TYR A 664 31.63 -1.56 -0.87
C TYR A 664 31.15 -2.29 0.39
N PHE A 665 30.06 -1.81 0.98
CA PHE A 665 29.45 -2.43 2.16
C PHE A 665 27.94 -2.61 2.00
N PRO A 666 27.43 -3.85 2.04
CA PRO A 666 26.02 -4.11 2.19
C PRO A 666 25.61 -4.13 3.67
N ILE A 667 24.66 -3.29 4.03
CA ILE A 667 24.06 -3.17 5.36
C ILE A 667 22.68 -3.82 5.32
N PHE A 668 22.60 -5.08 5.75
CA PHE A 668 21.35 -5.83 5.79
C PHE A 668 20.58 -5.57 7.08
N PHE A 669 19.26 -5.72 6.99
CA PHE A 669 18.41 -5.79 8.16
C PHE A 669 18.83 -6.98 9.06
N PRO A 670 18.73 -6.85 10.40
CA PRO A 670 19.19 -7.88 11.32
C PRO A 670 18.47 -9.22 11.18
N SER A 671 19.13 -10.25 11.71
CA SER A 671 18.60 -11.61 11.79
C SER A 671 17.52 -11.76 12.87
N GLN A 672 16.87 -12.93 12.95
CA GLN A 672 15.82 -13.22 13.93
C GLN A 672 16.23 -12.96 15.38
N GLU A 673 17.49 -13.26 15.74
CA GLU A 673 18.01 -13.05 17.10
C GLU A 673 17.99 -11.58 17.53
N GLU A 674 18.08 -10.67 16.55
CA GLU A 674 18.32 -9.25 16.77
C GLU A 674 17.06 -8.41 16.56
N ALA A 675 16.14 -8.87 15.70
CA ALA A 675 14.88 -8.20 15.42
C ALA A 675 13.70 -9.20 15.40
N PRO A 676 13.40 -9.87 16.53
CA PRO A 676 12.44 -10.98 16.57
C PRO A 676 11.00 -10.59 16.18
N ALA A 677 10.66 -9.30 16.27
CA ALA A 677 9.32 -8.80 15.91
C ALA A 677 8.95 -9.03 14.43
N PHE A 678 9.94 -9.14 13.54
CA PHE A 678 9.72 -9.36 12.10
C PHE A 678 9.76 -10.85 11.72
N TYR A 679 9.79 -11.77 12.68
CA TYR A 679 9.87 -13.20 12.43
C TYR A 679 8.74 -13.92 13.15
N ASN A 680 8.18 -14.93 12.49
CA ASN A 680 7.19 -15.80 13.14
C ASN A 680 7.89 -16.80 14.10
N GLN A 681 7.11 -17.59 14.82
CA GLN A 681 7.64 -18.64 15.73
C GLN A 681 8.48 -19.72 15.01
N GLN A 682 8.31 -19.85 13.69
CA GLN A 682 9.04 -20.82 12.85
C GLN A 682 10.36 -20.25 12.31
N GLY A 683 10.64 -18.96 12.55
CA GLY A 683 11.81 -18.26 12.04
C GLY A 683 11.65 -17.72 10.62
N ASP A 684 10.44 -17.76 10.05
CA ASP A 684 10.17 -17.14 8.77
C ASP A 684 10.02 -15.62 8.94
N TYR A 685 10.69 -14.90 8.05
CA TYR A 685 10.65 -13.46 8.00
C TYR A 685 9.31 -12.96 7.44
N GLN A 686 8.65 -12.06 8.18
CA GLN A 686 7.31 -11.52 7.89
C GLN A 686 7.35 -9.97 7.94
N PRO A 687 7.91 -9.32 6.92
CA PRO A 687 7.96 -7.87 6.87
C PRO A 687 6.54 -7.28 6.68
N PRO A 688 6.17 -6.22 7.41
CA PRO A 688 4.95 -5.47 7.16
C PRO A 688 5.10 -4.66 5.86
N LEU A 689 4.38 -5.11 4.85
CA LEU A 689 4.30 -4.51 3.52
C LEU A 689 3.12 -3.55 3.40
N SER A 690 2.26 -3.48 4.41
CA SER A 690 1.32 -2.39 4.62
C SER A 690 2.06 -1.11 4.98
N TRP A 691 1.54 0.06 4.61
CA TRP A 691 2.05 1.37 5.09
C TRP A 691 1.65 1.66 6.55
N ASN A 692 1.86 0.68 7.42
CA ASN A 692 1.60 0.73 8.86
C ASN A 692 2.63 -0.15 9.59
N LEU A 693 3.29 0.42 10.61
CA LEU A 693 4.15 -0.29 11.56
C LEU A 693 3.57 -0.20 12.96
N THR A 694 3.58 -1.33 13.67
CA THR A 694 3.38 -1.39 15.12
C THR A 694 4.54 -0.72 15.85
N THR A 695 4.31 -0.26 17.07
CA THR A 695 5.34 0.26 17.98
C THR A 695 6.44 -0.77 18.22
N LYS A 696 6.09 -2.06 18.32
CA LYS A 696 7.05 -3.16 18.46
C LYS A 696 7.94 -3.30 17.22
N GLU A 697 7.38 -3.23 16.02
CA GLU A 697 8.16 -3.24 14.78
C GLU A 697 9.06 -1.99 14.69
N LYS A 698 8.56 -0.80 15.03
CA LYS A 698 9.37 0.43 15.07
C LYS A 698 10.56 0.30 16.02
N ASN A 699 10.33 -0.21 17.23
CA ASN A 699 11.40 -0.46 18.20
C ASN A 699 12.39 -1.51 17.70
N ALA A 700 11.91 -2.58 17.06
CA ALA A 700 12.77 -3.60 16.48
C ALA A 700 13.67 -3.07 15.35
N ILE A 701 13.23 -2.08 14.57
CA ILE A 701 14.11 -1.40 13.60
C ILE A 701 15.25 -0.66 14.33
N LYS A 702 14.93 0.08 15.41
CA LYS A 702 15.93 0.82 16.20
C LYS A 702 16.91 -0.10 16.91
N ASP A 703 16.39 -1.15 17.56
CA ASP A 703 17.21 -2.12 18.29
C ASP A 703 18.03 -2.97 17.33
N GLY A 704 17.48 -3.26 16.14
CA GLY A 704 18.19 -3.88 15.04
C GLY A 704 19.44 -3.09 14.63
N TRP A 705 19.33 -1.77 14.48
CA TRP A 705 20.49 -0.92 14.21
C TRP A 705 21.54 -1.03 15.31
N LYS A 706 21.13 -0.90 16.58
CA LYS A 706 22.05 -1.03 17.73
C LYS A 706 22.77 -2.38 17.76
N ALA A 707 22.07 -3.47 17.39
CA ALA A 707 22.64 -4.81 17.35
C ALA A 707 23.74 -4.93 16.28
N ILE A 708 23.52 -4.40 15.08
CA ILE A 708 24.49 -4.49 13.98
C ILE A 708 25.65 -3.50 14.13
N THR A 709 25.53 -2.46 14.95
CA THR A 709 26.61 -1.47 15.19
C THR A 709 27.92 -2.13 15.63
N ASN A 710 27.85 -3.24 16.39
CA ASN A 710 29.03 -3.97 16.85
C ASN A 710 29.50 -5.08 15.91
N LYS A 711 28.82 -5.30 14.77
CA LYS A 711 29.22 -6.32 13.80
C LYS A 711 30.38 -5.87 12.93
N GLU A 712 31.05 -6.85 12.34
CA GLU A 712 32.21 -6.69 11.47
C GLU A 712 31.99 -5.64 10.37
N THR A 713 30.84 -5.67 9.67
CA THR A 713 30.53 -4.72 8.60
C THR A 713 30.55 -3.26 9.06
N ILE A 714 29.84 -2.94 10.16
CA ILE A 714 29.75 -1.55 10.65
C ILE A 714 31.07 -1.11 11.29
N GLN A 715 31.77 -2.01 12.00
CA GLN A 715 33.10 -1.71 12.53
C GLN A 715 34.13 -1.51 11.41
N ALA A 716 34.04 -2.25 10.31
CA ALA A 716 34.88 -2.05 9.13
C ALA A 716 34.63 -0.68 8.50
N ILE A 717 33.37 -0.26 8.33
CA ILE A 717 33.03 1.09 7.86
C ILE A 717 33.62 2.15 8.80
N LYS A 718 33.48 1.98 10.12
CA LYS A 718 34.01 2.91 11.12
C LYS A 718 35.52 3.03 11.06
N ASN A 719 36.23 1.90 11.02
CA ASN A 719 37.69 1.88 10.94
C ASN A 719 38.19 2.47 9.61
N LEU A 720 37.50 2.17 8.51
CA LEU A 720 37.76 2.75 7.20
C LEU A 720 37.60 4.28 7.23
N TRP A 721 36.50 4.77 7.79
CA TRP A 721 36.22 6.19 7.86
C TRP A 721 37.26 6.93 8.70
N GLN A 722 37.60 6.39 9.88
CA GLN A 722 38.63 6.95 10.74
C GLN A 722 40.00 6.99 10.05
N ARG A 723 40.38 5.93 9.32
CA ARG A 723 41.60 5.93 8.50
C ARG A 723 41.57 7.06 7.47
N TRP A 724 40.47 7.22 6.76
CA TRP A 724 40.31 8.29 5.77
C TRP A 724 40.21 9.71 6.35
N GLU A 725 39.91 9.87 7.63
CA GLU A 725 39.99 11.17 8.31
C GLU A 725 41.40 11.50 8.81
N MET A 726 42.24 10.48 9.02
CA MET A 726 43.65 10.66 9.41
C MET A 726 44.59 10.83 8.22
N ASP A 727 44.28 10.20 7.09
CA ASP A 727 45.04 10.21 5.82
C ASP A 727 44.54 11.28 4.83
#